data_AF-A0A9P7YQM4-F1
#
_entry.id   AF-A0A9P7YQM4-F1
#
_cell.length_a   1.000
_cell.length_b   1.000
_cell.length_c   1.000
_cell.angle_alpha   90.00
_cell.angle_beta   90.00
_cell.angle_gamma   90.00
#
_symmetry.space_group_name_H-M   'P 1'
#
loop_
_entity.id
_entity.type
_entity.pdbx_description
1 polymer ?
#
loop_
_entity_poly.entity_id
_entity_poly.type
_entity_poly.pdbx_seq_one_letter_code
_entity_poly.pdbx_strand_id
1 'polypeptide(L)'
;MVQDKASGMINGFWRIKWWRYRWLLVAGFLVNIFLINRFFFDRSISNLNPFPGQTSQTPLEDQLPPPTPPPPPPSAPAPTTPTTLPPPPPTPTTSPKKPSNEHAPAPPSSGAVLGPPSSASTFNLNDFDFNGEYVGWPLGRLCNETKWQPGLIFHCDNNSGGIGNIRNFILTCLRYAIEAGASGITVPQIQRRDDSDLANIFTTGMKPLEYFFDDQHFRSSFETFCPQMKIFSKRADIPHLDKVQEINEFYPKDLNVDTDGCDGRGVNRHLDQFRQKFDKWILDHKQPLSWDKPTTLVFKWATFFEWPVYRDGPEFAATFGDLLRINKDIEALAVKTIQEMSRFAGVVPSASKIVAPYLGVHLRTESDALEFWPNFDEQSNGYIQQAESRNIKLAYLASGSEADAHRFADKAHQKMGMNTTSNGYIVVGVDHPYDTTFISYPGNRTAVRYTDLNNAPDIPAEATRLAGIRSDDLIAVLHALSKNATFARQIPGAHGKLDVSSIGIFGHSLGGAAALDAMGKHPRVTCGANLDGAFWGDVAASARALKNRPFLVMAAEGHNSTNDESFRSFFGNTTASGPFGGKYLATTRGAVHNTFADLAYLYETAKAAGLPVPDVEEFGSIGGVRMLELVSMFLGEFFGRCLNGQGNILKGLEGLTRKFPEVRVE
;
A
#
# COMPACT_ATOMS: atom_id res chain seq x y z
N MET A 1 -30.62 -35.35 32.83
CA MET A 1 -29.30 -35.14 33.48
C MET A 1 -28.20 -34.77 32.50
N VAL A 2 -27.93 -35.51 31.41
CA VAL A 2 -26.95 -35.05 30.38
C VAL A 2 -27.54 -33.96 29.47
N GLN A 3 -28.82 -34.10 29.09
CA GLN A 3 -29.54 -33.19 28.18
C GLN A 3 -29.62 -31.73 28.64
N ASP A 4 -29.65 -31.49 29.96
CA ASP A 4 -29.95 -30.17 30.54
C ASP A 4 -28.79 -29.16 30.39
N LYS A 5 -27.53 -29.63 30.37
CA LYS A 5 -26.35 -28.73 30.32
C LYS A 5 -26.01 -28.24 28.92
N ALA A 6 -26.10 -29.08 27.90
CA ALA A 6 -25.96 -28.65 26.51
C ALA A 6 -27.08 -27.63 26.15
N SER A 7 -28.30 -27.92 26.59
CA SER A 7 -29.43 -26.99 26.49
C SER A 7 -29.18 -25.65 27.22
N GLY A 8 -28.34 -25.63 28.26
CA GLY A 8 -28.00 -24.41 28.99
C GLY A 8 -27.23 -23.39 28.16
N MET A 9 -26.22 -23.81 27.39
CA MET A 9 -25.47 -22.93 26.50
C MET A 9 -26.27 -22.58 25.24
N ILE A 10 -27.02 -23.54 24.69
CA ILE A 10 -27.87 -23.32 23.51
C ILE A 10 -29.00 -22.31 23.84
N ASN A 11 -29.62 -22.36 25.02
CA ASN A 11 -30.64 -21.38 25.41
C ASN A 11 -30.08 -19.97 25.73
N GLY A 12 -28.76 -19.81 25.82
CA GLY A 12 -28.12 -18.49 25.84
C GLY A 12 -28.16 -17.78 24.48
N PHE A 13 -28.38 -18.51 23.39
CA PHE A 13 -28.45 -17.95 22.05
C PHE A 13 -29.84 -17.41 21.70
N TRP A 14 -29.91 -16.10 21.49
CA TRP A 14 -30.89 -15.44 20.61
C TRP A 14 -32.38 -15.74 20.91
N ARG A 15 -32.82 -15.44 22.14
CA ARG A 15 -34.25 -15.11 22.40
C ARG A 15 -34.60 -13.65 22.06
N ILE A 16 -33.76 -13.01 21.26
CA ILE A 16 -33.98 -11.73 20.59
C ILE A 16 -35.29 -11.79 19.82
N LYS A 17 -36.30 -11.07 20.32
CA LYS A 17 -37.60 -10.92 19.65
C LYS A 17 -37.44 -9.98 18.46
N TRP A 18 -36.94 -10.50 17.34
CA TRP A 18 -36.55 -9.76 16.12
C TRP A 18 -37.53 -8.67 15.67
N TRP A 19 -38.84 -8.80 15.93
CA TRP A 19 -39.82 -7.72 15.70
C TRP A 19 -39.49 -6.38 16.41
N ARG A 20 -38.86 -6.42 17.59
CA ARG A 20 -38.34 -5.23 18.30
C ARG A 20 -37.11 -4.66 17.61
N TYR A 21 -36.28 -5.53 17.05
CA TYR A 21 -35.04 -5.23 16.35
C TYR A 21 -35.29 -4.97 14.86
N ARG A 22 -36.56 -4.90 14.40
CA ARG A 22 -36.89 -4.56 13.01
C ARG A 22 -36.31 -3.21 12.59
N TRP A 23 -36.12 -2.28 13.52
CA TRP A 23 -35.45 -1.01 13.25
C TRP A 23 -33.92 -1.10 13.32
N LEU A 24 -33.34 -2.10 13.97
CA LEU A 24 -31.90 -2.43 13.87
C LEU A 24 -31.59 -3.26 12.62
N LEU A 25 -32.52 -4.10 12.15
CA LEU A 25 -32.45 -4.75 10.84
C LEU A 25 -32.72 -3.74 9.72
N VAL A 26 -33.76 -2.91 9.81
CA VAL A 26 -33.99 -1.84 8.83
C VAL A 26 -32.90 -0.78 8.91
N ALA A 27 -32.31 -0.48 10.08
CA ALA A 27 -31.06 0.29 10.13
C ALA A 27 -29.94 -0.50 9.45
N GLY A 28 -29.64 -1.74 9.82
CA GLY A 28 -28.59 -2.56 9.21
C GLY A 28 -28.76 -2.85 7.71
N PHE A 29 -29.99 -2.78 7.18
CA PHE A 29 -30.35 -2.97 5.77
C PHE A 29 -30.43 -1.62 5.04
N LEU A 30 -30.82 -0.51 5.69
CA LEU A 30 -30.63 0.85 5.17
C LEU A 30 -29.19 1.36 5.37
N VAL A 31 -28.38 0.68 6.18
CA VAL A 31 -26.95 0.87 6.41
C VAL A 31 -26.15 -0.08 5.53
N ASN A 32 -26.64 -1.28 5.17
CA ASN A 32 -26.12 -1.98 4.00
C ASN A 32 -26.52 -1.27 2.71
N ILE A 33 -27.78 -0.83 2.54
CA ILE A 33 -28.17 -0.01 1.39
C ILE A 33 -27.49 1.36 1.44
N PHE A 34 -27.20 1.99 2.58
CA PHE A 34 -26.25 3.12 2.61
C PHE A 34 -24.88 2.60 2.20
N LEU A 35 -24.13 1.88 3.03
CA LEU A 35 -22.73 1.50 2.81
C LEU A 35 -22.49 0.93 1.40
N ILE A 36 -23.40 0.13 0.83
CA ILE A 36 -23.35 -0.27 -0.58
C ILE A 36 -23.64 0.95 -1.49
N ASN A 37 -24.81 1.59 -1.42
CA ASN A 37 -25.16 2.78 -2.24
C ASN A 37 -24.37 4.08 -1.86
N ARG A 38 -23.30 3.96 -1.05
CA ARG A 38 -22.49 5.03 -0.44
C ARG A 38 -20.98 4.78 -0.50
N PHE A 39 -20.54 3.53 -0.56
CA PHE A 39 -19.22 3.17 -1.08
C PHE A 39 -19.25 3.12 -2.62
N PHE A 40 -20.38 2.72 -3.23
CA PHE A 40 -20.48 2.57 -4.68
C PHE A 40 -21.14 3.76 -5.42
N PHE A 41 -21.93 4.62 -4.76
CA PHE A 41 -22.69 5.67 -5.49
C PHE A 41 -22.67 7.11 -4.91
N ASP A 42 -22.86 7.41 -3.61
CA ASP A 42 -22.81 8.81 -3.11
C ASP A 42 -22.59 8.98 -1.58
N ARG A 43 -22.07 10.15 -1.13
CA ARG A 43 -22.34 10.90 0.14
C ARG A 43 -21.22 11.05 1.20
N SER A 44 -20.94 12.31 1.56
CA SER A 44 -20.11 12.75 2.72
C SER A 44 -20.72 12.50 4.12
N ILE A 45 -19.95 11.95 5.08
CA ILE A 45 -20.34 11.76 6.51
C ILE A 45 -19.49 12.68 7.40
N SER A 46 -20.02 13.84 7.82
CA SER A 46 -19.26 14.80 8.67
C SER A 46 -20.00 15.33 9.91
N ASN A 47 -21.24 14.90 10.17
CA ASN A 47 -22.10 15.45 11.23
C ASN A 47 -22.63 14.37 12.20
N LEU A 48 -21.73 13.69 12.93
CA LEU A 48 -22.07 12.88 14.10
C LEU A 48 -21.01 13.10 15.20
N ASN A 49 -21.32 13.98 16.15
CA ASN A 49 -20.52 14.25 17.34
C ASN A 49 -21.38 13.90 18.58
N PRO A 50 -21.08 12.81 19.33
CA PRO A 50 -22.09 12.15 20.16
C PRO A 50 -22.22 12.64 21.62
N PHE A 51 -21.66 13.81 21.99
CA PHE A 51 -21.71 14.31 23.38
C PHE A 51 -22.13 15.79 23.49
N PRO A 52 -23.40 16.06 23.88
CA PRO A 52 -23.87 17.40 24.25
C PRO A 52 -24.24 17.52 25.75
N GLY A 53 -23.54 18.39 26.48
CA GLY A 53 -23.87 18.81 27.85
C GLY A 53 -23.12 18.08 28.97
N GLN A 54 -23.00 18.63 30.19
CA GLN A 54 -23.64 19.83 30.73
C GLN A 54 -22.66 20.78 31.46
N THR A 55 -23.14 22.02 31.68
CA THR A 55 -22.49 23.14 32.38
C THR A 55 -22.30 22.92 33.88
N SER A 56 -21.19 23.43 34.44
CA SER A 56 -21.07 23.82 35.86
C SER A 56 -20.18 25.05 36.07
N GLN A 57 -20.83 26.18 36.34
CA GLN A 57 -20.43 27.28 37.23
C GLN A 57 -18.96 27.75 37.31
N THR A 58 -18.72 28.97 36.80
CA THR A 58 -17.86 30.00 37.42
C THR A 58 -18.43 30.45 38.80
N PRO A 59 -17.69 31.17 39.69
CA PRO A 59 -16.45 31.94 39.45
C PRO A 59 -15.33 31.81 40.51
N LEU A 60 -14.13 32.34 40.22
CA LEU A 60 -13.47 33.42 40.99
C LEU A 60 -12.10 33.84 40.39
N GLU A 61 -11.69 35.07 40.69
CA GLU A 61 -10.39 35.70 40.41
C GLU A 61 -9.22 34.97 41.15
N ASP A 62 -7.94 35.05 40.73
CA ASP A 62 -7.18 36.31 40.79
C ASP A 62 -5.92 36.44 39.87
N GLN A 63 -5.54 37.71 39.71
CA GLN A 63 -4.40 38.38 39.02
C GLN A 63 -3.08 37.63 38.71
N LEU A 64 -2.46 37.96 37.56
CA LEU A 64 -1.21 38.77 37.44
C LEU A 64 -0.82 39.03 35.93
N PRO A 65 -0.03 40.09 35.59
CA PRO A 65 0.13 40.60 34.21
C PRO A 65 1.38 40.09 33.45
N PRO A 66 1.44 40.27 32.10
CA PRO A 66 2.57 39.86 31.26
C PRO A 66 3.79 40.82 31.31
N PRO A 67 5.02 40.33 31.05
CA PRO A 67 6.25 41.13 31.11
C PRO A 67 6.53 41.97 29.85
N THR A 68 7.17 43.13 30.04
CA THR A 68 7.58 44.08 28.99
C THR A 68 9.02 43.83 28.47
N PRO A 69 9.33 44.16 27.19
CA PRO A 69 10.67 44.00 26.62
C PRO A 69 11.66 45.12 27.04
N PRO A 70 12.99 44.88 26.97
CA PRO A 70 14.04 45.83 27.37
C PRO A 70 14.42 46.86 26.27
N PRO A 71 15.05 48.00 26.63
CA PRO A 71 15.39 49.10 25.72
C PRO A 71 16.76 48.96 25.00
N PRO A 72 17.01 49.76 23.92
CA PRO A 72 18.26 49.73 23.15
C PRO A 72 19.41 50.59 23.74
N PRO A 73 20.69 50.29 23.39
CA PRO A 73 21.87 51.03 23.85
C PRO A 73 22.21 52.30 23.02
N PRO A 74 22.99 53.25 23.59
CA PRO A 74 23.28 54.57 22.98
C PRO A 74 24.55 54.62 22.09
N SER A 75 24.81 55.78 21.47
CA SER A 75 25.79 55.97 20.37
C SER A 75 27.06 56.74 20.74
N ALA A 76 28.21 56.30 20.18
CA ALA A 76 29.43 57.02 19.72
C ALA A 76 30.11 58.10 20.63
N PRO A 77 31.47 58.17 20.62
CA PRO A 77 32.14 59.07 19.65
C PRO A 77 33.50 58.54 19.08
N ALA A 78 34.16 59.34 18.25
CA ALA A 78 35.49 59.18 17.62
C ALA A 78 36.12 60.58 17.40
N PRO A 79 37.26 60.82 16.69
CA PRO A 79 38.30 59.93 16.12
C PRO A 79 39.78 60.39 16.37
N THR A 80 40.81 59.66 15.88
CA THR A 80 42.17 60.20 15.52
C THR A 80 42.97 59.25 14.59
N THR A 81 43.92 59.79 13.82
CA THR A 81 44.96 59.14 12.94
C THR A 81 46.24 60.05 12.96
N PRO A 82 47.39 59.90 12.22
CA PRO A 82 47.69 59.18 10.94
C PRO A 82 49.12 58.53 10.77
N THR A 83 49.51 58.18 9.51
CA THR A 83 50.89 57.96 8.94
C THR A 83 51.72 56.70 9.38
N THR A 84 52.70 56.12 8.64
CA THR A 84 53.55 56.52 7.46
C THR A 84 54.06 55.30 6.61
N LEU A 85 54.94 55.50 5.61
CA LEU A 85 55.55 54.54 4.62
C LEU A 85 57.06 54.93 4.34
N PRO A 86 57.93 54.34 3.45
CA PRO A 86 57.73 53.45 2.26
C PRO A 86 58.59 52.12 2.05
N PRO A 87 59.67 51.96 1.21
CA PRO A 87 59.70 50.86 0.19
C PRO A 87 60.99 49.92 0.14
N PRO A 88 61.51 49.34 -0.99
CA PRO A 88 61.89 47.90 -1.16
C PRO A 88 63.43 47.70 -1.44
N PRO A 89 64.02 46.67 -2.16
CA PRO A 89 63.60 45.36 -2.74
C PRO A 89 64.57 44.18 -2.29
N PRO A 90 64.93 43.09 -3.03
CA PRO A 90 64.37 42.37 -4.21
C PRO A 90 64.12 40.83 -3.98
N THR A 91 63.78 40.09 -5.05
CA THR A 91 63.52 38.62 -5.14
C THR A 91 64.79 37.73 -5.02
N PRO A 92 64.73 36.41 -4.64
CA PRO A 92 64.04 35.35 -5.43
C PRO A 92 63.42 34.13 -4.69
N THR A 93 62.76 33.26 -5.48
CA THR A 93 62.45 31.81 -5.24
C THR A 93 61.65 31.35 -4.01
N THR A 94 60.45 30.78 -4.25
CA THR A 94 60.08 29.40 -3.85
C THR A 94 58.77 28.94 -4.51
N SER A 95 58.47 27.64 -4.46
CA SER A 95 57.39 26.95 -5.21
C SER A 95 55.97 27.41 -4.85
N PRO A 96 55.00 27.36 -5.81
CA PRO A 96 53.64 27.82 -5.58
C PRO A 96 52.88 26.93 -4.59
N LYS A 97 52.34 27.54 -3.53
CA LYS A 97 51.27 26.94 -2.71
C LYS A 97 49.93 27.06 -3.43
N LYS A 98 49.05 26.08 -3.16
CA LYS A 98 47.68 25.98 -3.68
C LYS A 98 46.89 27.28 -3.41
N PRO A 99 46.29 27.93 -4.42
CA PRO A 99 45.45 29.11 -4.21
C PRO A 99 44.22 28.81 -3.34
N SER A 100 43.78 29.81 -2.58
CA SER A 100 42.51 29.83 -1.86
C SER A 100 41.32 30.03 -2.82
N ASN A 101 40.17 29.44 -2.49
CA ASN A 101 38.92 29.70 -3.21
C ASN A 101 38.43 31.12 -2.93
N GLU A 102 38.42 31.98 -3.94
CA GLU A 102 37.64 33.21 -3.94
C GLU A 102 37.27 33.57 -5.39
N HIS A 103 36.17 34.31 -5.58
CA HIS A 103 35.60 34.67 -6.90
C HIS A 103 35.08 33.49 -7.75
N ALA A 104 34.22 32.66 -7.17
CA ALA A 104 33.04 32.20 -7.91
C ALA A 104 32.03 33.37 -7.96
N PRO A 105 31.35 33.63 -9.09
CA PRO A 105 30.32 34.66 -9.16
C PRO A 105 29.15 34.31 -8.25
N ALA A 106 28.54 35.32 -7.62
CA ALA A 106 27.39 35.10 -6.73
C ALA A 106 26.20 34.49 -7.50
N PRO A 107 25.51 33.48 -6.96
CA PRO A 107 24.30 32.95 -7.57
C PRO A 107 23.19 34.03 -7.62
N PRO A 108 22.26 33.97 -8.60
CA PRO A 108 21.19 34.95 -8.71
C PRO A 108 20.34 34.99 -7.44
N SER A 109 20.16 36.20 -6.91
CA SER A 109 19.36 36.44 -5.70
C SER A 109 17.88 36.12 -5.91
N SER A 110 17.19 35.78 -4.83
CA SER A 110 15.74 35.49 -4.77
C SER A 110 15.24 34.32 -5.65
N GLY A 111 15.97 33.19 -5.64
CA GLY A 111 15.25 31.92 -5.62
C GLY A 111 14.37 31.86 -4.36
N ALA A 112 13.06 31.66 -4.52
CA ALA A 112 12.14 31.63 -3.38
C ALA A 112 12.47 30.44 -2.47
N VAL A 113 12.82 30.71 -1.21
CA VAL A 113 13.01 29.66 -0.21
C VAL A 113 11.64 29.08 0.12
N LEU A 114 11.31 27.94 -0.51
CA LEU A 114 10.12 27.15 -0.23
C LEU A 114 10.26 26.52 1.16
N GLY A 115 9.98 27.30 2.20
CA GLY A 115 9.67 26.76 3.52
C GLY A 115 8.47 25.82 3.44
N PRO A 116 8.33 24.85 4.36
CA PRO A 116 7.18 23.96 4.39
C PRO A 116 5.88 24.79 4.45
N PRO A 117 4.86 24.49 3.64
CA PRO A 117 3.66 25.31 3.55
C PRO A 117 2.97 25.42 4.92
N SER A 118 2.66 26.66 5.32
CA SER A 118 2.07 26.97 6.63
C SER A 118 0.62 26.50 6.77
N SER A 119 -0.04 26.17 5.66
CA SER A 119 -1.30 25.43 5.62
C SER A 119 -1.03 23.95 5.38
N ALA A 120 -1.73 23.07 6.08
CA ALA A 120 -1.70 21.64 5.79
C ALA A 120 -2.03 21.39 4.31
N SER A 121 -1.11 20.73 3.59
CA SER A 121 -1.29 20.38 2.17
C SER A 121 -2.54 19.53 1.99
N THR A 122 -3.37 19.88 1.01
CA THR A 122 -4.60 19.15 0.73
C THR A 122 -4.73 18.77 -0.74
N PHE A 123 -5.08 17.51 -0.98
CA PHE A 123 -5.24 16.90 -2.29
C PHE A 123 -6.73 16.87 -2.69
N ASN A 124 -7.05 17.05 -3.96
CA ASN A 124 -8.42 16.99 -4.47
C ASN A 124 -8.67 15.59 -5.08
N LEU A 125 -9.73 14.89 -4.68
CA LEU A 125 -10.03 13.55 -5.22
C LEU A 125 -10.65 13.57 -6.64
N ASN A 126 -10.88 14.76 -7.23
CA ASN A 126 -11.24 14.89 -8.64
C ASN A 126 -10.00 15.17 -9.53
N ASP A 127 -8.87 15.54 -8.92
CA ASP A 127 -7.60 15.79 -9.61
C ASP A 127 -6.74 14.50 -9.57
N PHE A 128 -7.33 13.41 -10.09
CA PHE A 128 -6.66 12.15 -10.45
C PHE A 128 -6.74 11.99 -11.98
N ASP A 129 -6.29 12.99 -12.71
CA ASP A 129 -4.86 13.15 -12.94
C ASP A 129 -4.01 13.67 -11.76
N PHE A 130 -3.21 12.79 -11.15
CA PHE A 130 -2.21 13.16 -10.12
C PHE A 130 -1.25 14.29 -10.56
N ASN A 131 -1.11 14.53 -11.87
CA ASN A 131 -0.21 15.54 -12.44
C ASN A 131 -0.96 16.70 -13.12
N GLY A 132 -2.30 16.70 -13.10
CA GLY A 132 -3.15 17.73 -13.74
C GLY A 132 -3.31 17.56 -15.26
N GLU A 133 -3.76 18.62 -15.95
CA GLU A 133 -3.76 18.64 -17.42
C GLU A 133 -2.33 18.58 -17.96
N TYR A 134 -2.07 17.75 -18.98
CA TYR A 134 -0.71 17.54 -19.48
C TYR A 134 -0.13 18.78 -20.17
N VAL A 135 0.83 19.42 -19.51
CA VAL A 135 1.55 20.59 -20.04
C VAL A 135 2.62 20.15 -21.04
N GLY A 136 2.17 19.74 -22.23
CA GLY A 136 2.99 19.17 -23.30
C GLY A 136 3.74 20.17 -24.19
N TRP A 137 3.49 21.48 -24.07
CA TRP A 137 4.18 22.48 -24.89
C TRP A 137 5.72 22.46 -24.81
N PRO A 138 6.39 22.11 -23.68
CA PRO A 138 7.85 22.02 -23.64
C PRO A 138 8.39 20.89 -24.51
N LEU A 139 7.67 19.77 -24.60
CA LEU A 139 7.96 18.68 -25.54
C LEU A 139 7.79 19.15 -26.99
N GLY A 140 6.73 19.91 -27.27
CA GLY A 140 6.52 20.49 -28.60
C GLY A 140 7.57 21.52 -29.01
N ARG A 141 8.11 22.31 -28.08
CA ARG A 141 9.30 23.14 -28.35
C ARG A 141 10.47 22.27 -28.77
N LEU A 142 10.84 21.29 -27.94
CA LEU A 142 11.98 20.41 -28.22
C LEU A 142 11.82 19.66 -29.56
N CYS A 143 10.65 19.10 -29.84
CA CYS A 143 10.40 18.35 -31.07
C CYS A 143 10.34 19.23 -32.34
N ASN A 144 10.04 20.53 -32.21
CA ASN A 144 10.15 21.49 -33.31
C ASN A 144 11.59 21.97 -33.53
N GLU A 145 12.41 22.01 -32.48
CA GLU A 145 13.83 22.38 -32.54
C GLU A 145 14.73 21.22 -33.02
N THR A 146 14.32 19.97 -32.77
CA THR A 146 15.02 18.76 -33.22
C THR A 146 15.10 18.64 -34.75
N LYS A 147 16.32 18.39 -35.26
CA LYS A 147 16.54 17.94 -36.64
C LYS A 147 16.33 16.42 -36.76
N TRP A 148 15.21 16.02 -37.32
CA TRP A 148 14.82 14.61 -37.50
C TRP A 148 15.59 13.88 -38.61
N GLN A 149 15.77 12.56 -38.43
CA GLN A 149 16.54 11.65 -39.30
C GLN A 149 15.62 10.52 -39.81
N PRO A 150 15.22 10.52 -41.10
CA PRO A 150 14.26 9.56 -41.63
C PRO A 150 14.70 8.09 -41.46
N GLY A 151 13.80 7.23 -40.99
CA GLY A 151 14.07 5.81 -40.79
C GLY A 151 14.95 5.46 -39.59
N LEU A 152 15.45 6.44 -38.82
CA LEU A 152 16.02 6.16 -37.49
C LEU A 152 14.88 5.89 -36.50
N ILE A 153 14.94 4.76 -35.79
CA ILE A 153 13.89 4.28 -34.88
C ILE A 153 14.55 3.80 -33.57
N PHE A 154 14.04 4.23 -32.41
CA PHE A 154 14.52 3.75 -31.11
C PHE A 154 13.59 2.68 -30.52
N HIS A 155 14.16 1.62 -29.95
CA HIS A 155 13.45 0.50 -29.33
C HIS A 155 13.71 0.52 -27.83
N CYS A 156 12.78 1.14 -27.09
CA CYS A 156 12.94 1.46 -25.67
C CYS A 156 12.41 0.34 -24.75
N ASP A 157 12.56 -0.93 -25.14
CA ASP A 157 11.85 -2.09 -24.57
C ASP A 157 12.68 -2.89 -23.55
N ASN A 158 13.92 -2.50 -23.28
CA ASN A 158 14.85 -3.20 -22.38
C ASN A 158 14.59 -2.87 -20.89
N ASN A 159 13.31 -2.91 -20.50
CA ASN A 159 12.81 -2.39 -19.23
C ASN A 159 12.62 -3.48 -18.18
N SER A 160 13.48 -3.51 -17.16
CA SER A 160 13.31 -4.41 -16.01
C SER A 160 13.72 -3.77 -14.68
N GLY A 161 13.37 -4.44 -13.58
CA GLY A 161 13.69 -4.02 -12.21
C GLY A 161 12.47 -3.53 -11.43
N GLY A 162 12.64 -2.45 -10.66
CA GLY A 162 11.53 -1.73 -10.02
C GLY A 162 10.88 -0.72 -10.99
N ILE A 163 9.64 -0.30 -10.69
CA ILE A 163 8.91 0.68 -11.53
C ILE A 163 9.69 2.00 -11.71
N GLY A 164 10.47 2.41 -10.71
CA GLY A 164 11.38 3.57 -10.81
C GLY A 164 12.47 3.40 -11.87
N ASN A 165 13.12 2.23 -11.95
CA ASN A 165 14.14 1.93 -12.96
C ASN A 165 13.51 1.91 -14.36
N ILE A 166 12.36 1.24 -14.49
CA ILE A 166 11.61 1.12 -15.74
C ILE A 166 11.20 2.52 -16.26
N ARG A 167 10.59 3.35 -15.41
CA ARG A 167 10.19 4.73 -15.78
C ARG A 167 11.40 5.56 -16.21
N ASN A 168 12.54 5.45 -15.49
CA ASN A 168 13.75 6.19 -15.83
C ASN A 168 14.43 5.69 -17.12
N PHE A 169 14.45 4.37 -17.38
CA PHE A 169 15.00 3.83 -18.62
C PHE A 169 14.21 4.31 -19.84
N ILE A 170 12.88 4.19 -19.79
CA ILE A 170 12.00 4.64 -20.88
C ILE A 170 12.20 6.14 -21.14
N LEU A 171 12.12 6.99 -20.10
CA LEU A 171 12.32 8.44 -20.26
C LEU A 171 13.72 8.79 -20.78
N THR A 172 14.77 8.11 -20.30
CA THR A 172 16.15 8.30 -20.78
C THR A 172 16.25 7.93 -22.26
N CYS A 173 15.72 6.78 -22.67
CA CYS A 173 15.68 6.33 -24.06
C CYS A 173 14.92 7.30 -24.97
N LEU A 174 13.73 7.77 -24.55
CA LEU A 174 12.95 8.76 -25.29
C LEU A 174 13.66 10.12 -25.43
N ARG A 175 14.32 10.61 -24.36
CA ARG A 175 15.03 11.90 -24.42
C ARG A 175 16.23 11.86 -25.34
N TYR A 176 16.99 10.75 -25.34
CA TYR A 176 18.07 10.50 -26.31
C TYR A 176 17.54 10.25 -27.73
N ALA A 177 16.38 9.63 -27.90
CA ALA A 177 15.75 9.44 -29.21
C ALA A 177 15.40 10.79 -29.87
N ILE A 178 14.80 11.71 -29.10
CA ILE A 178 14.50 13.08 -29.56
C ILE A 178 15.79 13.86 -29.84
N GLU A 179 16.82 13.73 -29.01
CA GLU A 179 18.12 14.38 -29.24
C GLU A 179 18.78 13.88 -30.54
N ALA A 180 18.83 12.56 -30.74
CA ALA A 180 19.30 11.90 -31.97
C ALA A 180 18.42 12.20 -33.19
N GLY A 181 17.22 12.75 -33.00
CA GLY A 181 16.25 13.01 -34.06
C GLY A 181 15.64 11.73 -34.65
N ALA A 182 15.40 10.71 -33.83
CA ALA A 182 14.78 9.46 -34.28
C ALA A 182 13.37 9.71 -34.84
N SER A 183 13.16 9.47 -36.13
CA SER A 183 11.86 9.64 -36.79
C SER A 183 10.75 8.67 -36.32
N GLY A 184 11.05 7.77 -35.39
CA GLY A 184 10.06 6.97 -34.70
C GLY A 184 10.58 6.21 -33.48
N ILE A 185 9.65 5.59 -32.76
CA ILE A 185 9.89 4.74 -31.58
C ILE A 185 8.95 3.53 -31.61
N THR A 186 9.33 2.43 -30.95
CA THR A 186 8.33 1.43 -30.53
C THR A 186 7.66 1.86 -29.22
N VAL A 187 6.41 1.46 -29.01
CA VAL A 187 5.79 1.51 -27.67
C VAL A 187 6.58 0.61 -26.72
N PRO A 188 7.11 1.14 -25.60
CA PRO A 188 7.95 0.37 -24.68
C PRO A 188 7.22 -0.83 -24.07
N GLN A 189 7.80 -2.03 -24.21
CA GLN A 189 7.39 -3.20 -23.44
C GLN A 189 8.16 -3.32 -22.13
N ILE A 190 7.56 -4.01 -21.14
CA ILE A 190 8.06 -4.17 -19.78
C ILE A 190 8.38 -5.66 -19.53
N GLN A 191 9.59 -5.98 -19.09
CA GLN A 191 9.94 -7.33 -18.61
C GLN A 191 9.32 -7.53 -17.22
N ARG A 192 8.55 -8.61 -17.06
CA ARG A 192 8.05 -9.03 -15.75
C ARG A 192 9.18 -9.70 -14.96
N ARG A 193 9.15 -9.57 -13.63
CA ARG A 193 9.94 -10.40 -12.69
C ARG A 193 9.49 -11.87 -12.77
N ASP A 194 10.30 -12.79 -12.23
CA ASP A 194 9.86 -14.19 -12.09
C ASP A 194 8.77 -14.31 -11.02
N ASP A 195 7.84 -15.26 -11.19
CA ASP A 195 6.72 -15.47 -10.27
C ASP A 195 7.14 -16.24 -9.00
N SER A 196 8.31 -16.87 -8.99
CA SER A 196 8.86 -17.62 -7.85
C SER A 196 10.16 -17.05 -7.29
N ASP A 197 10.92 -16.30 -8.09
CA ASP A 197 12.05 -15.47 -7.62
C ASP A 197 11.89 -14.00 -8.04
N LEU A 198 11.31 -13.18 -7.16
CA LEU A 198 11.16 -11.76 -7.41
C LEU A 198 12.50 -11.01 -7.57
N ALA A 199 13.64 -11.57 -7.18
CA ALA A 199 14.95 -10.99 -7.44
C ALA A 199 15.44 -11.22 -8.89
N ASN A 200 14.91 -12.23 -9.58
CA ASN A 200 15.15 -12.42 -11.01
C ASN A 200 14.32 -11.42 -11.83
N ILE A 201 14.96 -10.30 -12.16
CA ILE A 201 14.38 -9.23 -12.99
C ILE A 201 14.52 -9.48 -14.50
N PHE A 202 15.26 -10.51 -14.94
CA PHE A 202 15.63 -10.75 -16.35
C PHE A 202 14.84 -11.93 -16.96
N THR A 203 13.51 -11.89 -16.89
CA THR A 203 12.68 -12.94 -17.52
C THR A 203 12.26 -12.59 -18.94
N THR A 204 11.93 -13.60 -19.73
CA THR A 204 11.39 -13.47 -21.09
C THR A 204 9.89 -13.09 -21.12
N GLY A 205 9.27 -12.89 -19.95
CA GLY A 205 7.84 -12.58 -19.82
C GLY A 205 7.52 -11.10 -20.07
N MET A 206 7.44 -10.69 -21.34
CA MET A 206 7.09 -9.31 -21.71
C MET A 206 5.63 -8.95 -21.36
N LYS A 207 5.41 -7.68 -21.06
CA LYS A 207 4.12 -7.01 -20.86
C LYS A 207 4.04 -5.72 -21.69
N PRO A 208 2.85 -5.34 -22.17
CA PRO A 208 2.63 -4.04 -22.80
C PRO A 208 2.74 -2.87 -21.80
N LEU A 209 2.89 -1.64 -22.30
CA LEU A 209 3.06 -0.42 -21.50
C LEU A 209 1.95 -0.21 -20.45
N GLU A 210 0.71 -0.56 -20.83
CA GLU A 210 -0.51 -0.57 -19.98
C GLU A 210 -0.36 -1.32 -18.64
N TYR A 211 0.64 -2.21 -18.50
CA TYR A 211 0.89 -2.95 -17.25
C TYR A 211 1.27 -2.05 -16.06
N PHE A 212 1.90 -0.90 -16.32
CA PHE A 212 2.20 0.11 -15.28
C PHE A 212 1.76 1.53 -15.64
N PHE A 213 1.70 1.88 -16.94
CA PHE A 213 1.51 3.25 -17.38
C PHE A 213 0.30 3.41 -18.32
N ASP A 214 -0.21 4.63 -18.48
CA ASP A 214 -1.33 4.92 -19.38
C ASP A 214 -0.85 5.02 -20.85
N ASP A 215 -1.06 3.95 -21.64
CA ASP A 215 -0.66 3.87 -23.06
C ASP A 215 -1.44 4.86 -23.95
N GLN A 216 -2.69 5.19 -23.60
CA GLN A 216 -3.49 6.15 -24.35
C GLN A 216 -2.97 7.58 -24.13
N HIS A 217 -2.68 7.94 -22.88
CA HIS A 217 -2.03 9.20 -22.54
C HIS A 217 -0.65 9.33 -23.19
N PHE A 218 0.18 8.28 -23.11
CA PHE A 218 1.51 8.24 -23.73
C PHE A 218 1.43 8.54 -25.24
N ARG A 219 0.56 7.84 -25.98
CA ARG A 219 0.37 8.04 -27.42
C ARG A 219 -0.14 9.43 -27.75
N SER A 220 -1.27 9.82 -27.16
CA SER A 220 -1.92 11.10 -27.47
C SER A 220 -1.03 12.30 -27.13
N SER A 221 -0.17 12.20 -26.11
CA SER A 221 0.86 13.20 -25.81
C SER A 221 1.89 13.34 -26.93
N PHE A 222 2.44 12.23 -27.43
CA PHE A 222 3.38 12.25 -28.56
C PHE A 222 2.72 12.65 -29.89
N GLU A 223 1.51 12.16 -30.17
CA GLU A 223 0.75 12.51 -31.38
C GLU A 223 0.37 14.00 -31.41
N THR A 224 0.06 14.60 -30.26
CA THR A 224 -0.30 16.03 -30.16
C THR A 224 0.93 16.94 -30.16
N PHE A 225 1.95 16.62 -29.37
CA PHE A 225 3.06 17.53 -29.10
C PHE A 225 4.37 17.17 -29.82
N CYS A 226 4.54 15.97 -30.35
CA CYS A 226 5.75 15.55 -31.07
C CYS A 226 5.45 14.71 -32.33
N PRO A 227 4.52 15.15 -33.22
CA PRO A 227 4.05 14.35 -34.37
C PRO A 227 5.13 14.00 -35.40
N GLN A 228 6.32 14.59 -35.29
CA GLN A 228 7.48 14.25 -36.11
C GLN A 228 8.04 12.84 -35.80
N MET A 229 7.82 12.31 -34.59
CA MET A 229 8.32 11.01 -34.15
C MET A 229 7.18 9.98 -34.13
N LYS A 230 7.19 9.07 -35.11
CA LYS A 230 6.12 8.07 -35.28
C LYS A 230 6.17 6.98 -34.19
N ILE A 231 5.02 6.69 -33.59
CA ILE A 231 4.89 5.59 -32.62
C ILE A 231 4.46 4.31 -33.34
N PHE A 232 5.29 3.26 -33.27
CA PHE A 232 4.96 1.92 -33.74
C PHE A 232 4.49 1.06 -32.56
N SER A 233 3.28 0.49 -32.64
CA SER A 233 2.73 -0.33 -31.54
C SER A 233 3.50 -1.64 -31.34
N LYS A 234 4.16 -2.12 -32.41
CA LYS A 234 4.97 -3.33 -32.46
C LYS A 234 6.13 -3.10 -33.42
N ARG A 235 7.22 -3.85 -33.22
CA ARG A 235 8.31 -3.96 -34.20
C ARG A 235 7.84 -4.39 -35.60
N ALA A 236 6.76 -5.19 -35.67
CA ALA A 236 6.14 -5.64 -36.91
C ALA A 236 5.46 -4.51 -37.72
N ASP A 237 5.21 -3.36 -37.12
CA ASP A 237 4.54 -2.22 -37.76
C ASP A 237 5.53 -1.28 -38.48
N ILE A 238 6.84 -1.56 -38.38
CA ILE A 238 7.92 -0.78 -39.00
C ILE A 238 7.95 -1.02 -40.52
N PRO A 239 7.92 0.04 -41.37
CA PRO A 239 8.02 -0.11 -42.82
C PRO A 239 9.30 -0.84 -43.26
N HIS A 240 9.22 -1.65 -44.31
CA HIS A 240 10.37 -2.38 -44.88
C HIS A 240 11.17 -3.18 -43.83
N LEU A 241 10.47 -3.89 -42.95
CA LEU A 241 11.07 -4.73 -41.89
C LEU A 241 12.09 -5.75 -42.44
N ASP A 242 11.94 -6.18 -43.68
CA ASP A 242 12.87 -7.04 -44.44
C ASP A 242 14.25 -6.40 -44.71
N LYS A 243 14.37 -5.07 -44.53
CA LYS A 243 15.58 -4.27 -44.78
C LYS A 243 16.07 -3.52 -43.54
N VAL A 244 15.41 -3.71 -42.40
CA VAL A 244 15.75 -3.04 -41.13
C VAL A 244 17.16 -3.43 -40.69
N GLN A 245 17.91 -2.43 -40.25
CA GLN A 245 19.26 -2.59 -39.72
C GLN A 245 19.24 -2.51 -38.20
N GLU A 246 19.82 -3.51 -37.54
CA GLU A 246 19.75 -3.65 -36.09
C GLU A 246 21.03 -3.17 -35.41
N ILE A 247 20.87 -2.22 -34.49
CA ILE A 247 21.90 -1.76 -33.57
C ILE A 247 21.45 -2.17 -32.17
N ASN A 248 22.09 -3.20 -31.61
CA ASN A 248 21.80 -3.71 -30.28
C ASN A 248 22.87 -3.27 -29.27
N GLU A 249 22.52 -3.23 -27.99
CA GLU A 249 23.40 -2.83 -26.87
C GLU A 249 24.09 -1.46 -27.00
N PHE A 250 23.46 -0.49 -27.69
CA PHE A 250 23.99 0.87 -27.76
C PHE A 250 24.02 1.51 -26.37
N TYR A 251 25.12 2.19 -26.03
CA TYR A 251 25.31 2.89 -24.77
C TYR A 251 25.75 4.34 -25.01
N PRO A 252 24.94 5.37 -24.67
CA PRO A 252 25.23 6.76 -25.02
C PRO A 252 26.59 7.29 -24.53
N LYS A 253 27.08 6.80 -23.39
CA LYS A 253 28.35 7.21 -22.79
C LYS A 253 29.59 6.75 -23.58
N ASP A 254 29.49 5.71 -24.40
CA ASP A 254 30.62 5.25 -25.24
C ASP A 254 31.04 6.34 -26.25
N LEU A 255 30.15 7.30 -26.55
CA LEU A 255 30.46 8.47 -27.38
C LEU A 255 31.20 9.59 -26.61
N ASN A 256 31.24 9.57 -25.28
CA ASN A 256 31.68 10.70 -24.45
C ASN A 256 32.93 10.43 -23.59
N VAL A 257 33.58 9.27 -23.76
CA VAL A 257 34.68 8.76 -22.91
C VAL A 257 35.87 9.71 -22.72
N ASP A 258 36.28 10.48 -23.73
CA ASP A 258 37.53 11.25 -23.69
C ASP A 258 37.45 12.63 -22.98
N THR A 259 36.26 13.04 -22.52
CA THR A 259 35.95 14.48 -22.39
C THR A 259 36.49 15.22 -21.16
N ASP A 260 36.74 14.54 -20.03
CA ASP A 260 37.24 15.15 -18.77
C ASP A 260 38.49 14.43 -18.20
N GLY A 261 39.11 13.54 -18.97
CA GLY A 261 40.25 12.74 -18.51
C GLY A 261 39.87 11.78 -17.38
N CYS A 262 40.34 12.03 -16.15
CA CYS A 262 40.17 11.11 -15.02
C CYS A 262 38.89 11.29 -14.19
N ASP A 263 38.08 12.33 -14.42
CA ASP A 263 36.79 12.48 -13.72
C ASP A 263 35.69 11.71 -14.48
N GLY A 264 35.42 10.48 -14.06
CA GLY A 264 34.41 9.60 -14.67
C GLY A 264 32.97 10.14 -14.66
N ARG A 265 32.69 11.27 -14.00
CA ARG A 265 31.40 11.98 -14.10
C ARG A 265 31.29 12.86 -15.35
N GLY A 266 32.41 13.14 -16.02
CA GLY A 266 32.48 14.05 -17.18
C GLY A 266 31.72 13.59 -18.41
N VAL A 267 31.53 12.28 -18.57
CA VAL A 267 30.74 11.70 -19.68
C VAL A 267 29.30 12.23 -19.72
N ASN A 268 28.74 12.63 -18.57
CA ASN A 268 27.41 13.24 -18.44
C ASN A 268 27.43 14.78 -18.53
N ARG A 269 28.60 15.44 -18.53
CA ARG A 269 28.72 16.91 -18.60
C ARG A 269 28.62 17.44 -20.02
N HIS A 270 29.29 16.79 -20.97
CA HIS A 270 29.44 17.26 -22.37
C HIS A 270 28.39 16.68 -23.32
N LEU A 271 27.13 16.57 -22.88
CA LEU A 271 26.06 16.01 -23.71
C LEU A 271 25.52 17.00 -24.77
N ASP A 272 25.92 18.28 -24.73
CA ASP A 272 25.83 19.18 -25.89
C ASP A 272 26.58 18.65 -27.14
N GLN A 273 27.56 17.76 -26.94
CA GLN A 273 28.27 17.08 -28.03
C GLN A 273 27.58 15.78 -28.47
N PHE A 274 26.58 15.27 -27.72
CA PHE A 274 25.97 13.96 -28.01
C PHE A 274 25.46 13.88 -29.44
N ARG A 275 24.68 14.87 -29.88
CA ARG A 275 24.11 14.84 -31.23
C ARG A 275 25.19 14.88 -32.32
N GLN A 276 26.20 15.73 -32.17
CA GLN A 276 27.33 15.80 -33.11
C GLN A 276 28.09 14.47 -33.21
N LYS A 277 28.33 13.82 -32.06
CA LYS A 277 29.05 12.55 -32.01
C LYS A 277 28.19 11.37 -32.48
N PHE A 278 26.89 11.37 -32.20
CA PHE A 278 25.94 10.38 -32.70
C PHE A 278 25.84 10.46 -34.23
N ASP A 279 25.69 11.66 -34.80
CA ASP A 279 25.62 11.86 -36.25
C ASP A 279 26.93 11.43 -36.94
N LYS A 280 28.09 11.67 -36.32
CA LYS A 280 29.36 11.09 -36.81
C LYS A 280 29.39 9.57 -36.70
N TRP A 281 29.04 9.03 -35.53
CA TRP A 281 29.12 7.61 -35.21
C TRP A 281 28.23 6.76 -36.12
N ILE A 282 27.00 7.20 -36.41
CA ILE A 282 26.08 6.47 -37.30
C ILE A 282 26.55 6.49 -38.77
N LEU A 283 27.21 7.57 -39.19
CA LEU A 283 27.87 7.68 -40.50
C LEU A 283 29.12 6.80 -40.61
N ASP A 284 29.95 6.74 -39.55
CA ASP A 284 31.12 5.85 -39.49
C ASP A 284 30.71 4.37 -39.51
N HIS A 285 29.52 4.03 -38.98
CA HIS A 285 28.88 2.71 -39.12
C HIS A 285 28.27 2.47 -40.53
N LYS A 286 28.41 3.42 -41.46
CA LYS A 286 27.97 3.36 -42.86
C LYS A 286 26.48 3.12 -43.06
N GLN A 287 25.63 3.61 -42.15
CA GLN A 287 24.18 3.46 -42.24
C GLN A 287 23.52 4.74 -42.80
N PRO A 288 23.17 4.81 -44.10
CA PRO A 288 22.39 5.92 -44.64
C PRO A 288 20.93 5.81 -44.16
N LEU A 289 20.62 6.54 -43.10
CA LEU A 289 19.29 6.59 -42.48
C LEU A 289 18.22 7.00 -43.51
N SER A 290 17.29 6.09 -43.80
CA SER A 290 16.17 6.33 -44.71
C SER A 290 14.97 5.44 -44.37
N TRP A 291 13.75 5.87 -44.74
CA TRP A 291 12.56 5.01 -44.63
C TRP A 291 12.62 3.79 -45.58
N ASP A 292 13.41 3.85 -46.65
CA ASP A 292 13.61 2.73 -47.56
C ASP A 292 14.41 1.59 -46.92
N LYS A 293 15.28 1.92 -45.96
CA LYS A 293 16.15 1.00 -45.22
C LYS A 293 16.32 1.50 -43.76
N PRO A 294 15.32 1.27 -42.89
CA PRO A 294 15.32 1.86 -41.55
C PRO A 294 16.41 1.26 -40.65
N THR A 295 16.79 1.99 -39.60
CA THR A 295 17.74 1.53 -38.58
C THR A 295 17.08 1.58 -37.21
N THR A 296 16.94 0.41 -36.57
CA THR A 296 16.42 0.26 -35.21
C THR A 296 17.56 0.19 -34.21
N LEU A 297 17.52 1.04 -33.18
CA LEU A 297 18.54 1.14 -32.14
C LEU A 297 17.95 0.73 -30.78
N VAL A 298 18.59 -0.23 -30.12
CA VAL A 298 18.22 -0.76 -28.80
C VAL A 298 19.27 -0.37 -27.77
N PHE A 299 18.84 0.18 -26.64
CA PHE A 299 19.74 0.55 -25.55
C PHE A 299 20.21 -0.67 -24.75
N LYS A 300 21.47 -0.64 -24.33
CA LYS A 300 22.04 -1.56 -23.34
C LYS A 300 21.29 -1.43 -22.02
N TRP A 301 21.10 -2.56 -21.31
CA TRP A 301 20.42 -2.54 -20.02
C TRP A 301 21.17 -1.67 -18.99
N ALA A 302 20.43 -1.11 -18.03
CA ALA A 302 20.88 -0.11 -17.05
C ALA A 302 21.29 1.27 -17.60
N THR A 303 20.90 1.62 -18.83
CA THR A 303 20.94 3.01 -19.34
C THR A 303 19.85 3.87 -18.67
N PHE A 304 19.97 4.13 -17.37
CA PHE A 304 19.07 4.98 -16.57
C PHE A 304 19.86 5.97 -15.69
N PHE A 305 19.22 7.09 -15.32
CA PHE A 305 19.85 8.22 -14.60
C PHE A 305 21.03 8.89 -15.32
N GLU A 306 21.18 8.66 -16.63
CA GLU A 306 22.31 9.16 -17.41
C GLU A 306 22.07 10.53 -18.06
N TRP A 307 20.80 10.91 -18.23
CA TRP A 307 20.45 12.20 -18.82
C TRP A 307 20.47 13.35 -17.77
N PRO A 308 21.24 14.42 -17.98
CA PRO A 308 21.35 15.54 -17.07
C PRO A 308 20.14 16.47 -17.20
N VAL A 309 19.07 16.20 -16.47
CA VAL A 309 17.80 16.97 -16.49
C VAL A 309 18.00 18.49 -16.29
N TYR A 310 19.09 18.94 -15.64
CA TYR A 310 19.44 20.36 -15.51
C TYR A 310 19.83 21.06 -16.85
N ARG A 311 20.05 20.31 -17.93
CA ARG A 311 20.25 20.85 -19.29
C ARG A 311 18.94 21.19 -19.97
N ASP A 312 17.85 20.51 -19.60
CA ASP A 312 16.51 20.87 -20.07
C ASP A 312 15.98 22.05 -19.25
N GLY A 313 15.18 22.93 -19.88
CA GLY A 313 14.54 24.04 -19.17
C GLY A 313 13.62 23.55 -18.05
N PRO A 314 13.42 24.32 -16.97
CA PRO A 314 12.67 23.87 -15.79
C PRO A 314 11.24 23.44 -16.12
N GLU A 315 10.65 23.98 -17.19
CA GLU A 315 9.32 23.60 -17.67
C GLU A 315 9.32 22.18 -18.28
N PHE A 316 10.33 21.84 -19.08
CA PHE A 316 10.49 20.50 -19.63
C PHE A 316 10.90 19.49 -18.55
N ALA A 317 11.81 19.87 -17.65
CA ALA A 317 12.21 19.06 -16.51
C ALA A 317 11.02 18.68 -15.61
N ALA A 318 10.05 19.58 -15.45
CA ALA A 318 8.83 19.31 -14.70
C ALA A 318 7.83 18.41 -15.45
N THR A 319 7.66 18.57 -16.77
CA THR A 319 6.55 17.92 -17.50
C THR A 319 6.95 16.69 -18.32
N PHE A 320 8.22 16.51 -18.69
CA PHE A 320 8.62 15.37 -19.55
C PHE A 320 8.42 14.01 -18.87
N GLY A 321 8.64 13.94 -17.55
CA GLY A 321 8.39 12.72 -16.78
C GLY A 321 6.91 12.29 -16.74
N ASP A 322 6.01 13.22 -17.04
CA ASP A 322 4.56 13.03 -17.09
C ASP A 322 4.07 12.40 -18.42
N LEU A 323 4.97 12.06 -19.34
CA LEU A 323 4.66 11.15 -20.46
C LEU A 323 4.32 9.72 -19.97
N LEU A 324 4.81 9.35 -18.78
CA LEU A 324 4.57 8.04 -18.16
C LEU A 324 3.73 8.20 -16.89
N ARG A 325 2.47 8.58 -17.09
CA ARG A 325 1.42 8.52 -16.06
C ARG A 325 1.16 7.07 -15.67
N ILE A 326 0.85 6.84 -14.40
CA ILE A 326 0.45 5.52 -13.90
C ILE A 326 -0.91 5.13 -14.50
N ASN A 327 -1.13 3.85 -14.78
CA ASN A 327 -2.40 3.38 -15.35
C ASN A 327 -3.60 3.62 -14.39
N LYS A 328 -4.81 3.66 -14.95
CA LYS A 328 -6.03 4.02 -14.20
C LYS A 328 -6.45 2.99 -13.15
N ASP A 329 -6.04 1.73 -13.27
CA ASP A 329 -6.30 0.69 -12.26
C ASP A 329 -5.45 0.89 -10.99
N ILE A 330 -4.14 1.17 -11.16
CA ILE A 330 -3.23 1.46 -10.04
C ILE A 330 -3.56 2.85 -9.45
N GLU A 331 -3.95 3.83 -10.26
CA GLU A 331 -4.47 5.11 -9.78
C GLU A 331 -5.70 4.91 -8.90
N ALA A 332 -6.72 4.15 -9.36
CA ALA A 332 -7.90 3.83 -8.56
C ALA A 332 -7.59 3.10 -7.24
N LEU A 333 -6.60 2.19 -7.23
CA LEU A 333 -6.12 1.55 -6.00
C LEU A 333 -5.42 2.56 -5.06
N ALA A 334 -4.65 3.50 -5.61
CA ALA A 334 -4.04 4.58 -4.83
C ALA A 334 -5.12 5.53 -4.25
N VAL A 335 -6.14 5.89 -5.02
CA VAL A 335 -7.32 6.63 -4.52
C VAL A 335 -7.94 5.92 -3.31
N LYS A 336 -8.20 4.62 -3.44
CA LYS A 336 -8.80 3.81 -2.38
C LYS A 336 -7.92 3.77 -1.13
N THR A 337 -6.62 3.55 -1.30
CA THR A 337 -5.63 3.54 -0.19
C THR A 337 -5.57 4.89 0.51
N ILE A 338 -5.54 6.01 -0.23
CA ILE A 338 -5.54 7.37 0.33
C ILE A 338 -6.83 7.65 1.11
N GLN A 339 -7.98 7.21 0.62
CA GLN A 339 -9.25 7.33 1.33
C GLN A 339 -9.28 6.51 2.63
N GLU A 340 -8.86 5.24 2.61
CA GLU A 340 -8.84 4.41 3.82
C GLU A 340 -7.81 4.92 4.84
N MET A 341 -6.63 5.37 4.40
CA MET A 341 -5.62 5.98 5.28
C MET A 341 -6.12 7.28 5.92
N SER A 342 -6.94 8.06 5.22
CA SER A 342 -7.61 9.24 5.80
C SER A 342 -8.58 8.82 6.91
N ARG A 343 -9.42 7.81 6.67
CA ARG A 343 -10.36 7.27 7.68
C ARG A 343 -9.62 6.67 8.88
N PHE A 344 -8.54 5.92 8.64
CA PHE A 344 -7.65 5.37 9.67
C PHE A 344 -7.03 6.46 10.55
N ALA A 345 -6.81 7.65 9.98
CA ALA A 345 -6.35 8.83 10.70
C ALA A 345 -7.47 9.72 11.30
N GLY A 346 -8.71 9.23 11.34
CA GLY A 346 -9.86 9.98 11.86
C GLY A 346 -10.33 11.14 10.96
N VAL A 347 -9.78 11.28 9.75
CA VAL A 347 -10.18 12.30 8.78
C VAL A 347 -11.27 11.74 7.87
N VAL A 348 -12.40 12.43 7.81
CA VAL A 348 -13.42 12.18 6.79
C VAL A 348 -12.88 12.62 5.42
N PRO A 349 -12.65 11.70 4.46
CA PRO A 349 -12.18 12.10 3.14
C PRO A 349 -13.28 12.85 2.38
N SER A 350 -13.04 14.11 2.02
CA SER A 350 -13.91 14.84 1.09
C SER A 350 -13.51 14.53 -0.35
N ALA A 351 -14.51 14.32 -1.22
CA ALA A 351 -14.36 14.21 -2.67
C ALA A 351 -13.62 15.39 -3.30
N SER A 352 -13.51 16.54 -2.64
CA SER A 352 -12.78 17.72 -3.14
C SER A 352 -11.53 18.10 -2.34
N LYS A 353 -11.29 17.48 -1.18
CA LYS A 353 -10.22 17.91 -0.25
C LYS A 353 -9.87 16.86 0.80
N ILE A 354 -8.78 16.14 0.61
CA ILE A 354 -8.15 15.29 1.63
C ILE A 354 -7.03 16.06 2.34
N VAL A 355 -7.09 16.07 3.67
CA VAL A 355 -5.94 16.29 4.54
C VAL A 355 -5.31 14.93 4.81
N ALA A 356 -4.02 14.76 4.56
CA ALA A 356 -3.30 13.51 4.83
C ALA A 356 -2.38 13.65 6.06
N PRO A 357 -2.87 13.46 7.30
CA PRO A 357 -2.07 13.53 8.53
C PRO A 357 -1.26 12.23 8.79
N TYR A 358 -0.86 11.55 7.72
CA TYR A 358 -0.13 10.28 7.72
C TYR A 358 1.00 10.32 6.69
N LEU A 359 2.05 9.55 6.92
CA LEU A 359 3.21 9.47 6.03
C LEU A 359 3.05 8.31 5.03
N GLY A 360 3.41 8.53 3.76
CA GLY A 360 3.69 7.45 2.83
C GLY A 360 5.15 7.01 2.97
N VAL A 361 5.38 5.74 3.28
CA VAL A 361 6.72 5.16 3.46
C VAL A 361 6.92 4.06 2.43
N HIS A 362 8.03 4.13 1.67
CA HIS A 362 8.46 3.08 0.75
C HIS A 362 9.88 2.63 1.12
N LEU A 363 10.04 1.36 1.52
CA LEU A 363 11.34 0.76 1.83
C LEU A 363 11.82 -0.07 0.65
N ARG A 364 13.02 0.24 0.15
CA ARG A 364 13.76 -0.56 -0.83
C ARG A 364 14.75 -1.45 -0.09
N THR A 365 14.31 -2.58 0.45
CA THR A 365 15.15 -3.50 1.25
C THR A 365 14.91 -4.98 0.92
N GLU A 366 14.33 -5.27 -0.24
CA GLU A 366 14.18 -6.60 -0.80
C GLU A 366 15.54 -7.25 -1.11
N SER A 367 15.58 -8.56 -1.33
CA SER A 367 16.81 -9.33 -1.60
C SER A 367 17.55 -8.93 -2.90
N ASP A 368 16.92 -8.18 -3.81
CA ASP A 368 17.53 -7.59 -5.00
C ASP A 368 17.98 -6.12 -4.82
N ALA A 369 17.94 -5.60 -3.59
CA ALA A 369 18.45 -4.27 -3.27
C ALA A 369 19.99 -4.24 -3.33
N LEU A 370 20.52 -3.71 -4.43
CA LEU A 370 21.96 -3.53 -4.66
C LEU A 370 22.59 -2.59 -3.60
N GLU A 371 23.83 -2.88 -3.18
CA GLU A 371 24.52 -2.24 -2.04
C GLU A 371 24.69 -0.71 -2.12
N PHE A 372 24.48 -0.09 -3.30
CA PHE A 372 24.53 1.37 -3.44
C PHE A 372 23.22 2.08 -3.09
N TRP A 373 22.12 1.34 -2.89
CA TRP A 373 20.89 1.92 -2.34
C TRP A 373 21.03 2.11 -0.83
N PRO A 374 20.44 3.18 -0.24
CA PRO A 374 20.49 3.40 1.21
C PRO A 374 19.96 2.17 1.95
N ASN A 375 20.62 1.75 3.02
CA ASN A 375 20.25 0.54 3.75
C ASN A 375 18.97 0.75 4.60
N PHE A 376 18.44 -0.34 5.19
CA PHE A 376 17.25 -0.28 6.04
C PHE A 376 17.33 0.82 7.12
N ASP A 377 18.46 0.93 7.82
CA ASP A 377 18.57 1.86 8.95
C ASP A 377 18.64 3.30 8.47
N GLU A 378 19.27 3.58 7.32
CA GLU A 378 19.25 4.90 6.67
C GLU A 378 17.83 5.29 6.24
N GLN A 379 17.14 4.42 5.49
CA GLN A 379 15.77 4.67 5.03
C GLN A 379 14.81 4.87 6.21
N SER A 380 14.80 3.92 7.16
CA SER A 380 13.90 3.95 8.30
C SER A 380 14.16 5.14 9.23
N ASN A 381 15.43 5.49 9.50
CA ASN A 381 15.76 6.70 10.28
C ASN A 381 15.27 7.97 9.57
N GLY A 382 15.46 8.07 8.24
CA GLY A 382 15.01 9.22 7.45
C GLY A 382 13.50 9.42 7.47
N TYR A 383 12.72 8.37 7.24
CA TYR A 383 11.26 8.44 7.31
C TYR A 383 10.75 8.76 8.72
N ILE A 384 11.32 8.13 9.76
CA ILE A 384 10.94 8.42 11.16
C ILE A 384 11.29 9.87 11.53
N GLN A 385 12.45 10.39 11.12
CA GLN A 385 12.83 11.79 11.35
C GLN A 385 11.88 12.77 10.64
N GLN A 386 11.45 12.46 9.41
CA GLN A 386 10.44 13.26 8.71
C GLN A 386 9.09 13.23 9.45
N ALA A 387 8.65 12.08 9.95
CA ALA A 387 7.44 11.95 10.75
C ALA A 387 7.54 12.75 12.06
N GLU A 388 8.66 12.66 12.78
CA GLU A 388 8.93 13.43 14.01
C GLU A 388 8.88 14.94 13.77
N SER A 389 9.58 15.43 12.74
CA SER A 389 9.64 16.87 12.40
C SER A 389 8.27 17.48 12.06
N ARG A 390 7.27 16.65 11.76
CA ARG A 390 5.90 17.04 11.38
C ARG A 390 4.84 16.55 12.39
N ASN A 391 5.27 15.94 13.49
CA ASN A 391 4.44 15.26 14.50
C ASN A 391 3.41 14.24 13.91
N ILE A 392 3.78 13.57 12.81
CA ILE A 392 2.95 12.54 12.18
C ILE A 392 3.06 11.23 12.99
N LYS A 393 1.92 10.64 13.37
CA LYS A 393 1.86 9.40 14.18
C LYS A 393 1.31 8.19 13.43
N LEU A 394 1.09 8.31 12.13
CA LEU A 394 0.48 7.28 11.29
C LEU A 394 1.25 7.17 9.97
N ALA A 395 1.45 5.95 9.46
CA ALA A 395 2.04 5.74 8.16
C ALA A 395 1.40 4.59 7.37
N TYR A 396 1.30 4.77 6.06
CA TYR A 396 1.13 3.67 5.11
C TYR A 396 2.51 3.19 4.67
N LEU A 397 2.73 1.89 4.70
CA LEU A 397 4.04 1.25 4.49
C LEU A 397 4.00 0.31 3.29
N ALA A 398 4.84 0.60 2.30
CA ALA A 398 5.16 -0.27 1.18
C ALA A 398 6.59 -0.79 1.32
N SER A 399 6.77 -2.10 1.15
CA SER A 399 8.05 -2.80 1.15
C SER A 399 7.83 -4.17 0.54
N GLY A 400 8.70 -4.65 -0.36
CA GLY A 400 8.73 -6.06 -0.73
C GLY A 400 9.42 -6.96 0.31
N SER A 401 10.10 -6.37 1.30
CA SER A 401 10.64 -7.07 2.47
C SER A 401 9.66 -6.94 3.64
N GLU A 402 8.88 -8.00 3.89
CA GLU A 402 7.92 -8.05 5.01
C GLU A 402 8.64 -8.02 6.37
N ALA A 403 9.77 -8.70 6.49
CA ALA A 403 10.58 -8.69 7.71
C ALA A 403 11.05 -7.26 8.07
N ASP A 404 11.46 -6.48 7.07
CA ASP A 404 11.78 -5.06 7.29
C ASP A 404 10.53 -4.18 7.48
N ALA A 405 9.38 -4.56 6.92
CA ALA A 405 8.13 -3.85 7.18
C ALA A 405 7.74 -3.96 8.68
N HIS A 406 7.82 -5.16 9.25
CA HIS A 406 7.67 -5.37 10.70
C HIS A 406 8.77 -4.65 11.50
N ARG A 407 10.04 -4.74 11.08
CA ARG A 407 11.17 -4.04 11.73
C ARG A 407 11.00 -2.52 11.75
N PHE A 408 10.43 -1.94 10.68
CA PHE A 408 10.09 -0.52 10.60
C PHE A 408 8.93 -0.18 11.54
N ALA A 409 7.87 -0.98 11.56
CA ALA A 409 6.72 -0.82 12.45
C ALA A 409 7.16 -0.78 13.92
N ASP A 410 7.93 -1.77 14.36
CA ASP A 410 8.49 -1.84 15.72
C ASP A 410 9.36 -0.62 16.04
N LYS A 411 10.30 -0.27 15.15
CA LYS A 411 11.24 0.85 15.33
C LYS A 411 10.52 2.21 15.40
N ALA A 412 9.50 2.40 14.57
CA ALA A 412 8.67 3.60 14.54
C ALA A 412 7.76 3.72 15.77
N HIS A 413 7.15 2.62 16.20
CA HIS A 413 6.31 2.60 17.39
C HIS A 413 7.14 2.83 18.66
N GLN A 414 8.28 2.15 18.81
CA GLN A 414 9.17 2.31 19.96
C GLN A 414 9.79 3.71 20.06
N LYS A 415 10.22 4.31 18.94
CA LYS A 415 10.92 5.61 18.94
C LYS A 415 9.96 6.80 19.10
N MET A 416 8.76 6.75 18.53
CA MET A 416 7.87 7.92 18.48
C MET A 416 6.37 7.63 18.65
N GLY A 417 5.97 6.39 18.94
CA GLY A 417 4.57 5.99 19.06
C GLY A 417 3.80 6.04 17.74
N MET A 418 4.48 5.90 16.60
CA MET A 418 3.84 5.86 15.28
C MET A 418 3.25 4.47 15.01
N ASN A 419 2.00 4.42 14.55
CA ASN A 419 1.37 3.19 14.06
C ASN A 419 1.49 3.11 12.53
N THR A 420 1.72 1.91 12.01
CA THR A 420 1.95 1.65 10.59
C THR A 420 0.95 0.62 10.06
N THR A 421 0.54 0.73 8.81
CA THR A 421 -0.28 -0.28 8.13
C THR A 421 0.17 -0.48 6.68
N SER A 422 -0.11 -1.65 6.11
CA SER A 422 0.26 -2.07 4.76
C SER A 422 -0.81 -2.99 4.17
N ASN A 423 -0.86 -3.13 2.85
CA ASN A 423 -1.77 -4.07 2.16
C ASN A 423 -1.25 -5.52 2.27
N GLY A 424 -1.17 -6.08 3.48
CA GLY A 424 -0.61 -7.42 3.74
C GLY A 424 -1.50 -8.59 3.30
N TYR A 425 -2.83 -8.44 3.35
CA TYR A 425 -3.77 -9.55 3.08
C TYR A 425 -4.97 -9.15 2.22
N ILE A 426 -5.38 -10.07 1.34
CA ILE A 426 -6.69 -10.03 0.68
C ILE A 426 -7.66 -10.84 1.54
N VAL A 427 -8.64 -10.16 2.15
CA VAL A 427 -9.68 -10.81 2.97
C VAL A 427 -10.92 -11.04 2.11
N VAL A 428 -11.41 -12.28 2.06
CA VAL A 428 -12.61 -12.68 1.29
C VAL A 428 -13.70 -13.11 2.26
N GLY A 429 -14.72 -12.27 2.44
CA GLY A 429 -15.95 -12.66 3.13
C GLY A 429 -16.80 -13.60 2.26
N VAL A 430 -17.40 -14.62 2.87
CA VAL A 430 -18.24 -15.62 2.19
C VAL A 430 -19.62 -15.64 2.82
N ASP A 431 -20.64 -15.30 2.02
CA ASP A 431 -22.04 -15.47 2.37
C ASP A 431 -22.49 -16.91 2.08
N HIS A 432 -23.14 -17.55 3.05
CA HIS A 432 -23.61 -18.94 2.95
C HIS A 432 -25.09 -19.00 2.52
N PRO A 433 -25.41 -19.47 1.30
CA PRO A 433 -26.77 -19.42 0.75
C PRO A 433 -27.80 -20.12 1.61
N TYR A 434 -28.92 -19.45 1.86
CA TYR A 434 -30.06 -19.91 2.67
C TYR A 434 -29.78 -20.15 4.17
N ASP A 435 -28.56 -19.88 4.65
CA ASP A 435 -28.18 -19.90 6.08
C ASP A 435 -27.98 -18.47 6.63
N THR A 436 -27.29 -17.59 5.89
CA THR A 436 -27.29 -16.14 6.19
C THR A 436 -28.71 -15.56 6.08
N THR A 437 -28.99 -14.46 6.78
CA THR A 437 -30.35 -13.88 6.89
C THR A 437 -30.95 -13.56 5.51
N PHE A 438 -30.14 -12.97 4.63
CA PHE A 438 -30.43 -12.77 3.21
C PHE A 438 -29.12 -12.57 2.43
N ILE A 439 -29.13 -12.88 1.13
CA ILE A 439 -28.08 -12.50 0.17
C ILE A 439 -28.75 -11.70 -0.94
N SER A 440 -28.17 -10.56 -1.32
CA SER A 440 -28.58 -9.77 -2.49
C SER A 440 -27.67 -10.06 -3.68
N TYR A 441 -28.20 -10.71 -4.72
CA TYR A 441 -27.48 -11.00 -5.96
C TYR A 441 -27.80 -9.97 -7.07
N PRO A 442 -26.90 -9.81 -8.06
CA PRO A 442 -27.20 -9.04 -9.28
C PRO A 442 -28.51 -9.47 -9.96
N GLY A 443 -29.25 -8.47 -10.43
CA GLY A 443 -30.57 -8.63 -11.06
C GLY A 443 -31.74 -8.69 -10.07
N ASN A 444 -31.64 -8.02 -8.91
CA ASN A 444 -32.67 -7.97 -7.86
C ASN A 444 -33.13 -9.35 -7.33
N ARG A 445 -32.27 -10.36 -7.40
CA ARG A 445 -32.56 -11.71 -6.87
C ARG A 445 -32.05 -11.82 -5.44
N THR A 446 -32.88 -12.27 -4.53
CA THR A 446 -32.50 -12.49 -3.12
C THR A 446 -32.63 -13.95 -2.73
N ALA A 447 -31.60 -14.50 -2.09
CA ALA A 447 -31.79 -15.67 -1.21
C ALA A 447 -32.14 -15.16 0.20
N VAL A 448 -32.93 -15.93 0.94
CA VAL A 448 -33.30 -15.65 2.34
C VAL A 448 -33.08 -16.90 3.18
N ARG A 449 -32.88 -16.73 4.50
CA ARG A 449 -32.71 -17.86 5.43
C ARG A 449 -33.86 -18.88 5.30
N TYR A 450 -33.50 -20.13 5.09
CA TYR A 450 -34.38 -21.29 5.09
C TYR A 450 -34.20 -22.15 6.36
N THR A 451 -32.98 -22.25 6.87
CA THR A 451 -32.65 -23.05 8.06
C THR A 451 -32.64 -22.20 9.32
N ASP A 452 -33.45 -22.57 10.32
CA ASP A 452 -33.44 -21.97 11.66
C ASP A 452 -32.95 -22.99 12.69
N LEU A 453 -31.66 -22.91 13.03
CA LEU A 453 -30.99 -23.80 13.98
C LEU A 453 -31.66 -23.81 15.36
N ASN A 454 -32.28 -22.71 15.78
CA ASN A 454 -32.92 -22.60 17.10
C ASN A 454 -34.25 -23.37 17.19
N ASN A 455 -34.82 -23.75 16.04
CA ASN A 455 -36.05 -24.54 15.93
C ASN A 455 -35.81 -25.94 15.33
N ALA A 456 -34.54 -26.37 15.22
CA ALA A 456 -34.19 -27.70 14.72
C ALA A 456 -34.59 -28.80 15.72
N PRO A 457 -35.18 -29.94 15.28
CA PRO A 457 -35.52 -31.06 16.16
C PRO A 457 -34.31 -31.71 16.84
N ASP A 458 -33.13 -31.63 16.21
CA ASP A 458 -31.84 -32.05 16.74
C ASP A 458 -30.83 -30.94 16.43
N ILE A 459 -30.62 -30.05 17.40
CA ILE A 459 -29.73 -28.88 17.26
C ILE A 459 -28.27 -29.30 17.06
N PRO A 460 -27.69 -30.27 17.81
CA PRO A 460 -26.35 -30.78 17.53
C PRO A 460 -26.16 -31.36 16.12
N ALA A 461 -27.12 -32.13 15.60
CA ALA A 461 -27.04 -32.69 14.26
C ALA A 461 -27.15 -31.59 13.18
N GLU A 462 -28.08 -30.65 13.33
CA GLU A 462 -28.25 -29.54 12.38
C GLU A 462 -27.06 -28.56 12.41
N ALA A 463 -26.50 -28.24 13.59
CA ALA A 463 -25.29 -27.44 13.70
C ALA A 463 -24.09 -28.14 13.03
N THR A 464 -23.94 -29.45 13.23
CA THR A 464 -22.92 -30.25 12.54
C THR A 464 -23.10 -30.20 11.01
N ARG A 465 -24.34 -30.35 10.53
CA ARG A 465 -24.67 -30.30 9.09
C ARG A 465 -24.37 -28.92 8.49
N LEU A 466 -24.77 -27.85 9.16
CA LEU A 466 -24.56 -26.47 8.71
C LEU A 466 -23.07 -26.08 8.74
N ALA A 467 -22.34 -26.42 9.80
CA ALA A 467 -20.88 -26.20 9.86
C ALA A 467 -20.15 -26.92 8.70
N GLY A 468 -20.55 -28.15 8.38
CA GLY A 468 -20.03 -28.90 7.23
C GLY A 468 -20.30 -28.22 5.89
N ILE A 469 -21.52 -27.72 5.67
CA ILE A 469 -21.88 -26.96 4.45
C ILE A 469 -21.06 -25.68 4.34
N ARG A 470 -20.93 -24.91 5.44
CA ARG A 470 -20.10 -23.70 5.46
C ARG A 470 -18.64 -23.99 5.14
N SER A 471 -18.10 -25.09 5.65
CA SER A 471 -16.76 -25.57 5.30
C SER A 471 -16.62 -25.85 3.80
N ASP A 472 -17.60 -26.54 3.23
CA ASP A 472 -17.55 -26.95 1.82
C ASP A 472 -17.73 -25.74 0.87
N ASP A 473 -18.53 -24.74 1.26
CA ASP A 473 -18.60 -23.42 0.60
C ASP A 473 -17.24 -22.69 0.63
N LEU A 474 -16.57 -22.63 1.78
CA LEU A 474 -15.25 -22.00 1.93
C LEU A 474 -14.21 -22.68 1.02
N ILE A 475 -14.25 -24.02 0.94
CA ILE A 475 -13.40 -24.81 0.03
C ILE A 475 -13.77 -24.55 -1.44
N ALA A 476 -15.06 -24.40 -1.77
CA ALA A 476 -15.51 -24.09 -3.14
C ALA A 476 -15.04 -22.69 -3.60
N VAL A 477 -15.14 -21.67 -2.74
CA VAL A 477 -14.62 -20.31 -3.01
C VAL A 477 -13.11 -20.34 -3.21
N LEU A 478 -12.37 -21.05 -2.35
CA LEU A 478 -10.93 -21.27 -2.54
C LEU A 478 -10.61 -21.97 -3.87
N HIS A 479 -11.37 -23.00 -4.25
CA HIS A 479 -11.17 -23.68 -5.53
C HIS A 479 -11.44 -22.76 -6.72
N ALA A 480 -12.44 -21.87 -6.64
CA ALA A 480 -12.71 -20.85 -7.66
C ALA A 480 -11.54 -19.85 -7.78
N LEU A 481 -11.08 -19.26 -6.67
CA LEU A 481 -9.94 -18.34 -6.63
C LEU A 481 -8.66 -18.99 -7.20
N SER A 482 -8.41 -20.26 -6.87
CA SER A 482 -7.20 -20.98 -7.29
C SER A 482 -7.11 -21.36 -8.77
N LYS A 483 -8.27 -21.51 -9.45
CA LYS A 483 -8.35 -22.04 -10.82
C LYS A 483 -8.83 -21.00 -11.83
N ASN A 484 -9.69 -20.08 -11.43
CA ASN A 484 -10.43 -19.23 -12.34
C ASN A 484 -9.92 -17.78 -12.31
N ALA A 485 -9.00 -17.44 -13.23
CA ALA A 485 -8.54 -16.07 -13.45
C ALA A 485 -9.66 -15.10 -13.95
N THR A 486 -10.86 -15.60 -14.23
CA THR A 486 -12.09 -14.82 -14.51
C THR A 486 -12.95 -14.61 -13.27
N PHE A 487 -12.70 -15.36 -12.19
CA PHE A 487 -13.23 -15.09 -10.85
C PHE A 487 -12.31 -14.12 -10.11
N ALA A 488 -10.99 -14.32 -10.16
CA ALA A 488 -10.02 -13.35 -9.64
C ALA A 488 -10.21 -11.95 -10.24
N ARG A 489 -10.46 -11.85 -11.56
CA ARG A 489 -10.78 -10.57 -12.25
C ARG A 489 -12.08 -9.87 -11.82
N GLN A 490 -12.90 -10.47 -10.94
CA GLN A 490 -14.05 -9.80 -10.33
C GLN A 490 -13.69 -9.07 -9.02
N ILE A 491 -12.47 -9.29 -8.51
CA ILE A 491 -11.91 -8.55 -7.37
C ILE A 491 -11.18 -7.33 -7.93
N PRO A 492 -11.58 -6.09 -7.59
CA PRO A 492 -10.92 -4.88 -8.10
C PRO A 492 -9.42 -4.86 -7.75
N GLY A 493 -8.57 -4.57 -8.74
CA GLY A 493 -7.10 -4.58 -8.60
C GLY A 493 -6.44 -5.97 -8.59
N ALA A 494 -7.18 -7.08 -8.72
CA ALA A 494 -6.61 -8.42 -8.76
C ALA A 494 -6.31 -8.87 -10.20
N HIS A 495 -5.06 -8.68 -10.64
CA HIS A 495 -4.61 -9.02 -12.00
C HIS A 495 -3.93 -10.40 -12.05
N GLY A 496 -4.60 -11.39 -12.66
CA GLY A 496 -4.02 -12.71 -12.95
C GLY A 496 -4.59 -13.85 -12.09
N LYS A 497 -3.70 -14.65 -11.50
CA LYS A 497 -4.04 -15.64 -10.46
C LYS A 497 -3.62 -15.07 -9.11
N LEU A 498 -4.47 -15.20 -8.11
CA LEU A 498 -4.05 -14.96 -6.72
C LEU A 498 -3.19 -16.13 -6.25
N ASP A 499 -2.16 -15.86 -5.44
CA ASP A 499 -1.59 -16.95 -4.67
C ASP A 499 -2.56 -17.35 -3.56
N VAL A 500 -2.66 -18.66 -3.39
CA VAL A 500 -3.58 -19.42 -2.55
C VAL A 500 -2.88 -20.72 -2.13
N SER A 501 -1.56 -20.63 -1.91
CA SER A 501 -0.67 -21.69 -1.45
C SER A 501 -0.76 -21.87 0.08
N SER A 502 -0.76 -20.76 0.82
CA SER A 502 -0.91 -20.62 2.27
C SER A 502 -2.08 -19.67 2.57
N ILE A 503 -3.04 -20.11 3.39
CA ILE A 503 -4.31 -19.39 3.63
C ILE A 503 -4.70 -19.50 5.11
N GLY A 504 -5.14 -18.37 5.67
CA GLY A 504 -5.86 -18.33 6.95
C GLY A 504 -7.37 -18.34 6.74
N ILE A 505 -8.11 -19.09 7.56
CA ILE A 505 -9.58 -19.03 7.60
C ILE A 505 -10.02 -18.70 9.03
N PHE A 506 -10.89 -17.71 9.21
CA PHE A 506 -11.54 -17.47 10.49
C PHE A 506 -13.05 -17.31 10.34
N GLY A 507 -13.77 -17.47 11.44
CA GLY A 507 -15.21 -17.22 11.47
C GLY A 507 -15.75 -17.02 12.89
N HIS A 508 -16.85 -16.28 12.98
CA HIS A 508 -17.63 -16.11 14.20
C HIS A 508 -18.65 -17.22 14.38
N SER A 509 -18.86 -17.64 15.63
CA SER A 509 -19.90 -18.60 15.99
C SER A 509 -19.76 -19.91 15.20
N LEU A 510 -20.85 -20.40 14.59
CA LEU A 510 -20.83 -21.56 13.68
C LEU A 510 -19.82 -21.44 12.52
N GLY A 511 -19.42 -20.23 12.14
CA GLY A 511 -18.32 -20.00 11.18
C GLY A 511 -16.94 -20.41 11.72
N GLY A 512 -16.71 -20.35 13.03
CA GLY A 512 -15.47 -20.84 13.65
C GLY A 512 -15.39 -22.36 13.70
N ALA A 513 -16.53 -23.04 13.84
CA ALA A 513 -16.63 -24.50 13.65
C ALA A 513 -16.39 -24.89 12.18
N ALA A 514 -16.94 -24.13 11.24
CA ALA A 514 -16.69 -24.31 9.80
C ALA A 514 -15.22 -24.06 9.42
N ALA A 515 -14.54 -23.09 10.07
CA ALA A 515 -13.11 -22.84 9.89
C ALA A 515 -12.26 -24.04 10.34
N LEU A 516 -12.60 -24.67 11.48
CA LEU A 516 -11.93 -25.89 11.95
C LEU A 516 -12.13 -27.07 10.97
N ASP A 517 -13.36 -27.29 10.49
CA ASP A 517 -13.67 -28.39 9.56
C ASP A 517 -13.01 -28.18 8.19
N ALA A 518 -13.12 -26.97 7.61
CA ALA A 518 -12.48 -26.62 6.34
C ALA A 518 -10.95 -26.78 6.42
N MET A 519 -10.35 -26.40 7.55
CA MET A 519 -8.93 -26.59 7.80
C MET A 519 -8.56 -28.07 7.97
N GLY A 520 -9.39 -28.87 8.64
CA GLY A 520 -9.22 -30.32 8.73
C GLY A 520 -9.26 -31.00 7.36
N LYS A 521 -10.20 -30.58 6.50
CA LYS A 521 -10.41 -31.10 5.13
C LYS A 521 -9.35 -30.64 4.12
N HIS A 522 -8.87 -29.40 4.19
CA HIS A 522 -8.10 -28.79 3.10
C HIS A 522 -6.64 -28.42 3.50
N PRO A 523 -5.61 -28.95 2.81
CA PRO A 523 -4.22 -28.84 3.26
C PRO A 523 -3.59 -27.45 3.06
N ARG A 524 -4.15 -26.61 2.18
CA ARG A 524 -3.65 -25.23 1.96
C ARG A 524 -4.10 -24.22 3.02
N VAL A 525 -5.03 -24.61 3.89
CA VAL A 525 -5.42 -23.80 5.05
C VAL A 525 -4.36 -24.03 6.12
N THR A 526 -3.43 -23.10 6.24
CA THR A 526 -2.21 -23.25 7.06
C THR A 526 -2.46 -22.90 8.52
N CYS A 527 -3.49 -22.10 8.81
CA CYS A 527 -4.06 -21.89 10.14
C CYS A 527 -5.51 -21.43 10.08
N GLY A 528 -6.16 -21.36 11.24
CA GLY A 528 -7.46 -20.71 11.34
C GLY A 528 -7.77 -20.13 12.71
N ALA A 529 -8.88 -19.41 12.81
CA ALA A 529 -9.36 -18.88 14.07
C ALA A 529 -10.88 -19.00 14.26
N ASN A 530 -11.28 -19.24 15.50
CA ASN A 530 -12.68 -19.32 15.93
C ASN A 530 -12.98 -18.15 16.87
N LEU A 531 -13.93 -17.30 16.49
CA LEU A 531 -14.44 -16.23 17.35
C LEU A 531 -15.71 -16.74 18.06
N ASP A 532 -15.51 -17.22 19.29
CA ASP A 532 -16.51 -17.60 20.29
C ASP A 532 -17.56 -18.67 19.89
N GLY A 533 -17.30 -19.47 18.85
CA GLY A 533 -18.18 -20.57 18.45
C GLY A 533 -17.91 -21.87 19.21
N ALA A 534 -18.96 -22.54 19.68
CA ALA A 534 -18.86 -23.97 20.01
C ALA A 534 -18.55 -24.79 18.74
N PHE A 535 -17.77 -25.86 18.88
CA PHE A 535 -17.44 -26.79 17.80
C PHE A 535 -18.46 -27.94 17.72
N TRP A 536 -18.66 -28.48 16.52
CA TRP A 536 -19.68 -29.51 16.24
C TRP A 536 -19.09 -30.69 15.45
N GLY A 537 -19.79 -31.82 15.39
CA GLY A 537 -19.28 -33.07 14.79
C GLY A 537 -18.21 -33.78 15.64
N ASP A 538 -17.35 -34.58 15.00
CA ASP A 538 -16.19 -35.20 15.67
C ASP A 538 -15.05 -34.16 15.81
N VAL A 539 -15.24 -33.26 16.78
CA VAL A 539 -14.27 -32.21 17.16
C VAL A 539 -12.89 -32.81 17.44
N ALA A 540 -12.81 -34.03 18.00
CA ALA A 540 -11.56 -34.69 18.29
C ALA A 540 -10.85 -35.17 17.01
N ALA A 541 -11.57 -35.61 15.97
CA ALA A 541 -10.98 -35.90 14.67
C ALA A 541 -10.50 -34.64 13.97
N SER A 542 -11.30 -33.57 13.95
CA SER A 542 -10.90 -32.30 13.33
C SER A 542 -9.68 -31.69 14.04
N ALA A 543 -9.63 -31.73 15.38
CA ALA A 543 -8.47 -31.31 16.16
C ALA A 543 -7.21 -32.15 15.89
N ARG A 544 -7.34 -33.45 15.60
CA ARG A 544 -6.22 -34.30 15.13
C ARG A 544 -5.81 -33.99 13.69
N ALA A 545 -6.77 -33.68 12.81
CA ALA A 545 -6.53 -33.33 11.41
C ALA A 545 -5.73 -32.02 11.23
N LEU A 546 -5.68 -31.16 12.24
CA LEU A 546 -4.83 -29.97 12.24
C LEU A 546 -3.33 -30.30 12.07
N LYS A 547 -2.83 -31.42 12.61
CA LYS A 547 -1.41 -31.83 12.51
C LYS A 547 -0.41 -30.72 12.89
N ASN A 548 -0.61 -30.12 14.07
CA ASN A 548 0.17 -29.00 14.62
C ASN A 548 0.09 -27.66 13.84
N ARG A 549 -0.74 -27.54 12.79
CA ARG A 549 -1.03 -26.25 12.16
C ARG A 549 -1.73 -25.31 13.16
N PRO A 550 -1.38 -24.00 13.23
CA PRO A 550 -1.92 -23.10 14.24
C PRO A 550 -3.44 -22.94 14.23
N PHE A 551 -4.06 -22.88 15.42
CA PHE A 551 -5.48 -22.55 15.54
C PHE A 551 -5.76 -21.70 16.79
N LEU A 552 -6.28 -20.48 16.60
CA LEU A 552 -6.64 -19.57 17.68
C LEU A 552 -8.14 -19.66 18.01
N VAL A 553 -8.48 -19.78 19.28
CA VAL A 553 -9.84 -19.56 19.78
C VAL A 553 -9.86 -18.25 20.53
N MET A 554 -10.66 -17.27 20.09
CA MET A 554 -10.95 -16.08 20.88
C MET A 554 -12.32 -16.28 21.53
N ALA A 555 -12.40 -16.18 22.86
CA ALA A 555 -13.58 -16.58 23.63
C ALA A 555 -14.13 -15.45 24.52
N ALA A 556 -15.46 -15.43 24.69
CA ALA A 556 -16.20 -14.58 25.60
C ALA A 556 -15.84 -14.88 27.07
N GLU A 557 -16.17 -13.96 27.98
CA GLU A 557 -15.91 -14.18 29.40
C GLU A 557 -16.71 -15.39 29.90
N GLY A 558 -15.98 -16.38 30.41
CA GLY A 558 -16.54 -17.61 30.94
C GLY A 558 -16.77 -18.74 29.92
N HIS A 559 -16.56 -18.55 28.61
CA HIS A 559 -16.68 -19.64 27.63
C HIS A 559 -15.36 -20.43 27.53
N ASN A 560 -15.31 -21.65 28.09
CA ASN A 560 -14.07 -22.44 28.19
C ASN A 560 -14.31 -23.94 28.41
N SER A 561 -13.23 -24.73 28.46
CA SER A 561 -13.26 -26.19 28.64
C SER A 561 -13.89 -26.73 29.95
N THR A 562 -14.29 -25.88 30.89
CA THR A 562 -15.00 -26.31 32.13
C THR A 562 -16.52 -26.28 32.00
N ASN A 563 -17.07 -25.44 31.11
CA ASN A 563 -18.51 -25.42 30.81
C ASN A 563 -18.84 -25.99 29.43
N ASP A 564 -18.03 -25.69 28.40
CA ASP A 564 -18.25 -26.21 27.05
C ASP A 564 -17.49 -27.52 26.77
N GLU A 565 -18.23 -28.56 26.36
CA GLU A 565 -17.68 -29.88 26.05
C GLU A 565 -16.93 -29.92 24.71
N SER A 566 -17.28 -29.06 23.75
CA SER A 566 -16.60 -28.98 22.46
C SER A 566 -15.20 -28.38 22.63
N PHE A 567 -15.04 -27.34 23.46
CA PHE A 567 -13.76 -26.78 23.87
C PHE A 567 -12.95 -27.83 24.62
N ARG A 568 -13.56 -28.55 25.57
CA ARG A 568 -12.89 -29.66 26.28
C ARG A 568 -12.43 -30.77 25.32
N SER A 569 -13.19 -31.07 24.28
CA SER A 569 -12.82 -32.07 23.25
C SER A 569 -11.69 -31.56 22.34
N PHE A 570 -11.73 -30.28 21.96
CA PHE A 570 -10.71 -29.63 21.14
C PHE A 570 -9.37 -29.50 21.87
N PHE A 571 -9.37 -28.99 23.10
CA PHE A 571 -8.15 -28.75 23.89
C PHE A 571 -7.67 -29.98 24.66
N GLY A 572 -8.57 -30.82 25.20
CA GLY A 572 -8.24 -31.89 26.16
C GLY A 572 -7.53 -33.14 25.59
N ASN A 573 -6.96 -33.05 24.39
CA ASN A 573 -6.26 -34.16 23.72
C ASN A 573 -4.89 -33.69 23.19
N THR A 574 -3.97 -33.43 24.12
CA THR A 574 -2.66 -32.81 23.88
C THR A 574 -1.50 -33.68 24.37
N THR A 575 -0.89 -34.43 23.46
CA THR A 575 0.51 -34.82 23.55
C THR A 575 1.23 -34.38 22.27
N ALA A 576 1.81 -33.19 22.32
CA ALA A 576 2.62 -32.59 21.27
C ALA A 576 3.85 -31.92 21.90
N SER A 577 4.86 -31.59 21.09
CA SER A 577 6.08 -30.91 21.53
C SER A 577 5.82 -29.42 21.80
N GLY A 578 5.07 -29.12 22.88
CA GLY A 578 4.63 -27.78 23.27
C GLY A 578 3.23 -27.84 23.90
N PRO A 579 2.89 -26.97 24.87
CA PRO A 579 1.77 -27.18 25.81
C PRO A 579 0.40 -27.42 25.16
N PHE A 580 0.13 -26.81 24.00
CA PHE A 580 -1.17 -26.91 23.31
C PHE A 580 -1.10 -27.41 21.85
N GLY A 581 0.07 -27.83 21.37
CA GLY A 581 0.22 -28.42 20.03
C GLY A 581 -0.22 -27.53 18.85
N GLY A 582 0.01 -26.21 18.96
CA GLY A 582 -0.40 -25.22 17.96
C GLY A 582 -1.80 -24.62 18.17
N LYS A 583 -2.53 -25.05 19.20
CA LYS A 583 -3.79 -24.42 19.63
C LYS A 583 -3.49 -23.27 20.59
N TYR A 584 -4.32 -22.22 20.58
CA TYR A 584 -4.22 -21.05 21.46
C TYR A 584 -5.61 -20.61 21.91
N LEU A 585 -5.73 -20.08 23.13
CA LEU A 585 -6.97 -19.55 23.69
C LEU A 585 -6.78 -18.11 24.17
N ALA A 586 -7.54 -17.16 23.60
CA ALA A 586 -7.60 -15.76 24.01
C ALA A 586 -8.96 -15.45 24.66
N THR A 587 -9.05 -15.54 25.98
CA THR A 587 -10.29 -15.29 26.74
C THR A 587 -10.43 -13.80 27.05
N THR A 588 -11.56 -13.19 26.69
CA THR A 588 -11.78 -11.74 26.74
C THR A 588 -12.80 -11.34 27.82
N ARG A 589 -12.35 -10.60 28.83
CA ARG A 589 -13.18 -10.06 29.93
C ARG A 589 -14.20 -9.06 29.41
N GLY A 590 -15.42 -9.11 29.94
CA GLY A 590 -16.51 -8.20 29.56
C GLY A 590 -17.07 -8.39 28.15
N ALA A 591 -16.55 -9.34 27.36
CA ALA A 591 -17.09 -9.72 26.06
C ALA A 591 -18.13 -10.84 26.21
N VAL A 592 -19.22 -10.73 25.47
CA VAL A 592 -20.23 -11.79 25.26
C VAL A 592 -20.27 -12.20 23.78
N HIS A 593 -21.01 -13.26 23.44
CA HIS A 593 -20.97 -13.87 22.10
C HIS A 593 -21.15 -12.90 20.92
N ASN A 594 -22.12 -11.97 21.02
CA ASN A 594 -22.43 -11.05 19.92
C ASN A 594 -21.43 -9.89 19.78
N THR A 595 -20.48 -9.73 20.72
CA THR A 595 -19.46 -8.65 20.67
C THR A 595 -18.37 -8.93 19.63
N PHE A 596 -18.16 -10.21 19.28
CA PHE A 596 -17.20 -10.65 18.27
C PHE A 596 -17.63 -10.37 16.82
N ALA A 597 -18.79 -9.75 16.64
CA ALA A 597 -19.31 -9.29 15.35
C ALA A 597 -19.65 -7.79 15.45
N ASP A 598 -19.73 -7.12 14.29
CA ASP A 598 -19.98 -5.67 14.17
C ASP A 598 -21.26 -5.19 14.87
N LEU A 599 -22.17 -6.09 15.29
CA LEU A 599 -23.41 -5.78 15.98
C LEU A 599 -23.21 -4.86 17.20
N ALA A 600 -22.18 -5.07 18.01
CA ALA A 600 -21.89 -4.21 19.17
C ALA A 600 -21.45 -2.80 18.74
N TYR A 601 -20.56 -2.71 17.75
CA TYR A 601 -20.09 -1.43 17.18
C TYR A 601 -21.22 -0.67 16.47
N LEU A 602 -22.07 -1.37 15.72
CA LEU A 602 -23.25 -0.81 15.04
C LEU A 602 -24.30 -0.33 16.04
N TYR A 603 -24.50 -1.06 17.15
CA TYR A 603 -25.38 -0.66 18.24
C TYR A 603 -24.89 0.63 18.92
N GLU A 604 -23.61 0.69 19.29
CA GLU A 604 -23.00 1.90 19.85
C GLU A 604 -23.09 3.08 18.88
N THR A 605 -22.73 2.88 17.62
CA THR A 605 -22.80 3.90 16.57
C THR A 605 -24.23 4.40 16.36
N ALA A 606 -25.22 3.51 16.36
CA ALA A 606 -26.63 3.87 16.25
C ALA A 606 -27.15 4.63 17.48
N LYS A 607 -26.77 4.20 18.69
CA LYS A 607 -27.11 4.87 19.96
C LYS A 607 -26.49 6.27 20.03
N ALA A 608 -25.22 6.39 19.65
CA ALA A 608 -24.48 7.64 19.52
C ALA A 608 -25.07 8.59 18.46
N ALA A 609 -25.69 8.04 17.41
CA ALA A 609 -26.43 8.79 16.39
C ALA A 609 -27.89 9.12 16.77
N GLY A 610 -28.33 8.80 18.00
CA GLY A 610 -29.70 9.05 18.45
C GLY A 610 -30.77 8.18 17.78
N LEU A 611 -30.38 7.09 17.11
CA LEU A 611 -31.32 6.16 16.49
C LEU A 611 -32.01 5.28 17.56
N PRO A 612 -33.28 4.91 17.37
CA PRO A 612 -34.03 4.11 18.33
C PRO A 612 -33.53 2.66 18.35
N VAL A 613 -32.55 2.38 19.21
CA VAL A 613 -32.07 1.05 19.55
C VAL A 613 -32.70 0.55 20.86
N PRO A 614 -33.00 -0.75 20.99
CA PRO A 614 -33.42 -1.31 22.28
C PRO A 614 -32.22 -1.33 23.24
N ASP A 615 -32.40 -0.90 24.50
CA ASP A 615 -31.38 -1.14 25.52
C ASP A 615 -31.23 -2.65 25.75
N VAL A 616 -30.01 -3.14 25.55
CA VAL A 616 -29.67 -4.57 25.59
C VAL A 616 -28.36 -4.81 26.32
N GLU A 617 -28.36 -5.80 27.21
CA GLU A 617 -27.16 -6.35 27.87
C GLU A 617 -26.38 -7.31 26.94
N GLU A 618 -26.92 -7.55 25.75
CA GLU A 618 -26.53 -8.57 24.76
C GLU A 618 -25.17 -8.31 24.05
N PHE A 619 -24.47 -7.24 24.44
CA PHE A 619 -23.14 -6.83 23.93
C PHE A 619 -22.07 -6.69 25.04
N GLY A 620 -22.37 -7.07 26.28
CA GLY A 620 -21.41 -7.08 27.37
C GLY A 620 -20.98 -5.69 27.84
N SER A 621 -19.79 -5.60 28.42
CA SER A 621 -19.25 -4.38 29.05
C SER A 621 -17.93 -3.88 28.46
N ILE A 622 -17.33 -4.61 27.50
CA ILE A 622 -16.07 -4.20 26.84
C ILE A 622 -16.26 -3.06 25.84
N GLY A 623 -17.44 -2.98 25.22
CA GLY A 623 -17.77 -2.01 24.17
C GLY A 623 -17.35 -2.45 22.76
N GLY A 624 -18.15 -2.08 21.77
CA GLY A 624 -18.03 -2.48 20.37
C GLY A 624 -16.81 -1.90 19.66
N VAL A 625 -16.54 -0.59 19.83
CA VAL A 625 -15.33 0.05 19.28
C VAL A 625 -14.06 -0.64 19.79
N ARG A 626 -14.02 -0.97 21.09
CA ARG A 626 -12.87 -1.60 21.72
C ARG A 626 -12.72 -3.06 21.30
N MET A 627 -13.82 -3.80 21.18
CA MET A 627 -13.80 -5.18 20.72
C MET A 627 -13.34 -5.30 19.26
N LEU A 628 -13.73 -4.35 18.39
CA LEU A 628 -13.25 -4.29 17.00
C LEU A 628 -11.74 -4.06 16.93
N GLU A 629 -11.19 -3.15 17.75
CA GLU A 629 -9.74 -2.96 17.86
C GLU A 629 -9.03 -4.24 18.32
N LEU A 630 -9.56 -4.89 19.36
CA LEU A 630 -9.02 -6.10 19.97
C LEU A 630 -8.99 -7.28 18.98
N VAL A 631 -10.12 -7.60 18.34
CA VAL A 631 -10.22 -8.69 17.36
C VAL A 631 -9.30 -8.43 16.17
N SER A 632 -9.24 -7.19 15.67
CA SER A 632 -8.36 -6.82 14.55
C SER A 632 -6.87 -7.02 14.89
N MET A 633 -6.44 -6.57 16.07
CA MET A 633 -5.05 -6.73 16.53
C MET A 633 -4.68 -8.20 16.76
N PHE A 634 -5.54 -8.99 17.42
CA PHE A 634 -5.27 -10.40 17.72
C PHE A 634 -5.26 -11.28 16.48
N LEU A 635 -6.19 -11.08 15.53
CA LEU A 635 -6.17 -11.79 14.26
C LEU A 635 -4.98 -11.37 13.38
N GLY A 636 -4.62 -10.08 13.37
CA GLY A 636 -3.45 -9.58 12.66
C GLY A 636 -2.13 -10.20 13.16
N GLU A 637 -1.92 -10.23 14.48
CA GLU A 637 -0.74 -10.84 15.11
C GLU A 637 -0.71 -12.37 14.89
N PHE A 638 -1.86 -13.04 14.96
CA PHE A 638 -1.96 -14.49 14.73
C PHE A 638 -1.66 -14.88 13.27
N PHE A 639 -2.33 -14.25 12.31
CA PHE A 639 -2.14 -14.56 10.88
C PHE A 639 -0.78 -14.06 10.37
N GLY A 640 -0.30 -12.90 10.85
CA GLY A 640 1.04 -12.38 10.57
C GLY A 640 2.17 -13.35 10.94
N ARG A 641 2.01 -14.10 12.03
CA ARG A 641 2.99 -15.10 12.45
C ARG A 641 2.79 -16.45 11.76
N CYS A 642 1.53 -16.88 11.62
CA CYS A 642 1.21 -18.15 10.98
C CYS A 642 1.61 -18.17 9.49
N LEU A 643 1.04 -17.27 8.69
CA LEU A 643 1.04 -17.40 7.23
C LEU A 643 2.44 -17.24 6.64
N ASN A 644 3.24 -16.43 7.34
CA ASN A 644 4.60 -16.05 6.97
C ASN A 644 5.66 -16.91 7.69
N GLY A 645 5.25 -17.77 8.63
CA GLY A 645 6.14 -18.67 9.38
C GLY A 645 7.05 -17.99 10.42
N GLN A 646 6.72 -16.77 10.87
CA GLN A 646 7.64 -15.92 11.63
C GLN A 646 7.39 -15.88 13.15
N GLY A 647 8.30 -16.48 13.90
CA GLY A 647 8.43 -16.30 15.35
C GLY A 647 7.44 -17.11 16.20
N ASN A 648 7.36 -16.78 17.48
CA ASN A 648 6.53 -17.49 18.45
C ASN A 648 5.14 -16.84 18.56
N ILE A 649 4.10 -17.55 18.09
CA ILE A 649 2.70 -17.10 18.10
C ILE A 649 2.23 -16.74 19.51
N LEU A 650 2.44 -17.62 20.49
CA LEU A 650 2.03 -17.38 21.89
C LEU A 650 2.65 -16.08 22.40
N LYS A 651 3.95 -15.89 22.23
CA LYS A 651 4.68 -14.69 22.68
C LYS A 651 4.17 -13.40 22.02
N GLY A 652 3.68 -13.48 20.78
CA GLY A 652 3.04 -12.36 20.09
C GLY A 652 1.72 -11.96 20.74
N LEU A 653 0.83 -12.95 20.92
CA LEU A 653 -0.47 -12.77 21.55
C LEU A 653 -0.36 -12.34 23.02
N GLU A 654 0.58 -12.92 23.78
CA GLU A 654 0.98 -12.46 25.12
C GLU A 654 1.42 -10.98 25.10
N GLY A 655 2.17 -10.56 24.09
CA GLY A 655 2.61 -9.18 23.91
C GLY A 655 1.44 -8.18 23.81
N LEU A 656 0.36 -8.57 23.12
CA LEU A 656 -0.85 -7.75 23.00
C LEU A 656 -1.60 -7.55 24.32
N THR A 657 -1.50 -8.47 25.29
CA THR A 657 -2.19 -8.34 26.60
C THR A 657 -1.78 -7.08 27.38
N ARG A 658 -0.61 -6.48 27.08
CA ARG A 658 -0.19 -5.18 27.64
C ARG A 658 -1.05 -4.02 27.16
N LYS A 659 -1.54 -4.09 25.92
CA LYS A 659 -2.49 -3.12 25.33
C LYS A 659 -3.94 -3.50 25.62
N PHE A 660 -4.20 -4.80 25.81
CA PHE A 660 -5.52 -5.38 26.08
C PHE A 660 -5.55 -6.20 27.39
N PRO A 661 -5.46 -5.56 28.58
CA PRO A 661 -5.49 -6.24 29.90
C PRO A 661 -6.84 -6.92 30.22
N GLU A 662 -7.87 -6.71 29.41
CA GLU A 662 -9.09 -7.51 29.37
C GLU A 662 -8.86 -8.94 28.84
N VAL A 663 -7.83 -9.19 28.02
CA VAL A 663 -7.54 -10.51 27.44
C VAL A 663 -6.57 -11.30 28.31
N ARG A 664 -6.80 -12.61 28.43
CA ARG A 664 -5.81 -13.61 28.85
C ARG A 664 -5.53 -14.55 27.70
N VAL A 665 -4.26 -14.92 27.53
CA VAL A 665 -3.79 -15.82 26.48
C VAL A 665 -3.18 -17.06 27.12
N GLU A 666 -3.53 -18.23 26.59
CA GLU A 666 -3.05 -19.57 26.98
C GLU A 666 -2.66 -20.36 25.72
#